data_AF-A0A4T0B7E4-F1
#
_entry.id   AF-A0A4T0B7E4-F1
#
_cell.length_a   1.000
_cell.length_b   1.000
_cell.length_c   1.000
_cell.angle_alpha   90.00
_cell.angle_beta   90.00
_cell.angle_gamma   90.00
#
_symmetry.space_group_name_H-M   'P 1'
#
loop_
_entity.id
_entity.type
_entity.pdbx_description
1 polymer ?
#
loop_
_entity_poly.entity_id
_entity_poly.type
_entity_poly.pdbx_seq_one_letter_code
_entity_poly.pdbx_strand_id
1 'polypeptide(L)'
;MRAAARQAQLRITEQTRRETDECGDDLLEARDDAEDEQEALSSENDSSSAYEGDDHVDQPVSYRDSRRDQDYAYNVRRSYNLRDIQGRIDSVLHRSSNAAPARIPLRSAPANPKRQSLGAYFGQIPVAPMSGRPSNGVPRQNMRDAIVQQWDPPRRTNGQSRPGHTTGAPPTPPMNDSEEEHAERQRTLREKIMQQVEDNGIERPQGYTVSYHYNRRVENMHFGRTHPMKPWRLTLTKHLVMGYGLQFAMDNYDALPASKETVAAFHDEDYVDFLSRVSPQTFDELCKVYEDRIPQSYPGEIVKLGPFNLSPSPGADCPVFDGMQEYLFLYTGATMEAVSALTNHQSDIAINWSGGLHHAHKSEASGFCYINDIVLGILELLKCHQRVLYIDIDVHHGDGVEEAFASSDRVMTLSFHRYGIIDEDSREKHLFFPGTGALNSNGNEKSIGNHFALNVPIPKGIDDDQFLYLFKSITGRTLEHFRPQAIVLQCGADSLGGDRLGQFNLNIRAHGECLAFVKKAGVPLLILGGGGYTARNVARAWTHETALAVGATLNEELPMHIVPRPQAFIGKEHGDGRLYPELAGFHKNNVTQKELDLLVEHCHEELRYIKHAPSVVMESLPGRAQMDAARRQVDDEMEADRAAESGRGERERRRRERGTGIRGELR
;
A
#
# COMPACT_ATOMS: atom_id res chain seq x y z
N MET A 1 -50.11 4.55 46.83
CA MET A 1 -48.99 4.64 45.86
C MET A 1 -47.61 4.70 46.54
N ARG A 2 -47.20 5.79 47.21
CA ARG A 2 -45.82 5.89 47.76
C ARG A 2 -45.38 4.76 48.72
N ALA A 3 -46.30 4.20 49.52
CA ALA A 3 -46.01 3.03 50.36
C ALA A 3 -45.77 1.73 49.55
N ALA A 4 -46.52 1.53 48.46
CA ALA A 4 -46.36 0.37 47.58
C ALA A 4 -45.03 0.42 46.81
N ALA A 5 -44.60 1.62 46.38
CA ALA A 5 -43.29 1.82 45.75
C ALA A 5 -42.13 1.43 46.70
N ARG A 6 -42.21 1.80 47.99
CA ARG A 6 -41.22 1.37 49.00
C ARG A 6 -41.20 -0.14 49.22
N GLN A 7 -42.35 -0.80 49.25
CA GLN A 7 -42.40 -2.28 49.38
C GLN A 7 -41.87 -3.00 48.13
N ALA A 8 -42.13 -2.49 46.93
CA ALA A 8 -41.55 -3.03 45.71
C ALA A 8 -40.02 -2.90 45.72
N GLN A 9 -39.51 -1.73 46.12
CA GLN A 9 -38.06 -1.48 46.13
C GLN A 9 -37.32 -2.32 47.17
N LEU A 10 -37.91 -2.53 48.37
CA LEU A 10 -37.37 -3.45 49.37
C LEU A 10 -37.31 -4.90 48.89
N ARG A 11 -38.36 -5.39 48.20
CA ARG A 11 -38.38 -6.76 47.64
C ARG A 11 -37.31 -6.96 46.56
N ILE A 12 -37.10 -5.96 45.70
CA ILE A 12 -36.03 -6.01 44.70
C ILE A 12 -34.67 -6.08 45.41
N THR A 13 -34.43 -5.26 46.44
CA THR A 13 -33.16 -5.29 47.19
C THR A 13 -32.93 -6.60 47.95
N GLU A 14 -33.96 -7.24 48.49
CA GLU A 14 -33.85 -8.58 49.11
C GLU A 14 -33.61 -9.69 48.07
N GLN A 15 -34.20 -9.56 46.88
CA GLN A 15 -34.01 -10.54 45.80
C GLN A 15 -32.60 -10.47 45.20
N THR A 16 -32.11 -9.27 44.86
CA THR A 16 -30.73 -9.08 44.37
C THR A 16 -29.70 -9.54 45.41
N ARG A 17 -30.00 -9.43 46.71
CA ARG A 17 -29.09 -9.91 47.77
C ARG A 17 -29.01 -11.43 47.85
N ARG A 18 -30.12 -12.15 47.60
CA ARG A 18 -30.09 -13.62 47.50
C ARG A 18 -29.33 -14.10 46.26
N GLU A 19 -29.57 -13.44 45.13
CA GLU A 19 -28.87 -13.72 43.87
C GLU A 19 -27.34 -13.46 43.97
N THR A 20 -26.89 -12.54 44.84
CA THR A 20 -25.45 -12.37 45.15
C THR A 20 -24.89 -13.36 46.15
N ASP A 21 -25.69 -13.86 47.09
CA ASP A 21 -25.25 -14.84 48.08
C ASP A 21 -25.15 -16.24 47.42
N GLU A 22 -26.10 -16.64 46.56
CA GLU A 22 -26.04 -17.89 45.78
C GLU A 22 -24.84 -17.94 44.80
N CYS A 23 -24.50 -16.80 44.18
CA CYS A 23 -23.32 -16.69 43.30
C CYS A 23 -21.97 -16.70 44.08
N GLY A 24 -22.01 -16.55 45.41
CA GLY A 24 -20.83 -16.59 46.28
C GLY A 24 -20.36 -18.00 46.60
N ASP A 25 -21.29 -18.94 46.75
CA ASP A 25 -20.98 -20.34 47.08
C ASP A 25 -20.49 -21.12 45.83
N ASP A 26 -21.06 -20.89 44.65
CA ASP A 26 -20.60 -21.45 43.36
C ASP A 26 -19.14 -21.08 43.02
N LEU A 27 -18.63 -19.96 43.56
CA LEU A 27 -17.25 -19.49 43.38
C LEU A 27 -16.25 -20.07 44.39
N LEU A 28 -16.72 -20.81 45.40
CA LEU A 28 -15.87 -21.50 46.37
C LEU A 28 -15.61 -22.96 45.95
N GLU A 29 -16.63 -23.69 45.47
CA GLU A 29 -16.40 -25.05 44.90
C GLU A 29 -15.46 -25.00 43.69
N ALA A 30 -15.59 -23.98 42.82
CA ALA A 30 -14.71 -23.80 41.65
C ALA A 30 -13.26 -23.36 41.98
N ARG A 31 -12.92 -23.18 43.26
CA ARG A 31 -11.55 -22.87 43.72
C ARG A 31 -10.81 -24.09 44.24
N ASP A 32 -11.49 -24.97 44.97
CA ASP A 32 -10.85 -26.17 45.54
C ASP A 32 -10.45 -27.15 44.42
N ASP A 33 -11.26 -27.27 43.36
CA ASP A 33 -10.92 -28.06 42.14
C ASP A 33 -9.67 -27.55 41.39
N ALA A 34 -9.24 -26.31 41.63
CA ALA A 34 -8.11 -25.69 40.91
C ALA A 34 -6.77 -25.79 41.64
N GLU A 35 -6.76 -26.11 42.95
CA GLU A 35 -5.52 -26.30 43.72
C GLU A 35 -4.98 -27.74 43.59
N ASP A 36 -5.85 -28.75 43.42
CA ASP A 36 -5.46 -30.16 43.23
C ASP A 36 -4.74 -30.44 41.88
N GLU A 37 -5.05 -29.70 40.79
CA GLU A 37 -4.31 -29.83 39.52
C GLU A 37 -2.89 -29.24 39.57
N GLN A 38 -2.58 -28.38 40.56
CA GLN A 38 -1.31 -27.67 40.61
C GLN A 38 -0.18 -28.44 41.33
N GLU A 39 -0.51 -29.38 42.22
CA GLU A 39 0.50 -30.15 42.96
C GLU A 39 1.13 -31.28 42.11
N ALA A 40 0.37 -31.84 41.15
CA ALA A 40 0.77 -32.99 40.32
C ALA A 40 1.85 -32.69 39.26
N LEU A 41 2.18 -31.42 38.99
CA LEU A 41 3.15 -31.00 37.97
C LEU A 41 4.53 -30.61 38.55
N SER A 42 4.74 -30.82 39.85
CA SER A 42 5.94 -30.34 40.57
C SER A 42 7.08 -31.36 40.70
N SER A 43 6.90 -32.61 40.27
CA SER A 43 7.80 -33.73 40.63
C SER A 43 8.42 -34.49 39.46
N GLU A 44 8.88 -33.83 38.40
CA GLU A 44 9.69 -34.49 37.36
C GLU A 44 10.62 -33.53 36.58
N ASN A 45 11.73 -33.12 37.20
CA ASN A 45 12.97 -32.71 36.49
C ASN A 45 14.13 -32.44 37.46
N ASP A 46 15.06 -33.40 37.60
CA ASP A 46 16.41 -33.13 38.10
C ASP A 46 17.43 -34.16 37.57
N SER A 47 18.12 -33.86 36.46
CA SER A 47 19.55 -34.23 36.23
C SER A 47 20.13 -33.83 34.85
N SER A 48 21.38 -33.35 34.90
CA SER A 48 22.45 -33.38 33.86
C SER A 48 22.32 -32.61 32.53
N SER A 49 22.69 -31.33 32.57
CA SER A 49 23.87 -30.71 31.89
C SER A 49 24.27 -31.02 30.42
N ALA A 50 24.38 -29.91 29.68
CA ALA A 50 25.41 -29.54 28.68
C ALA A 50 25.44 -30.20 27.28
N TYR A 51 25.10 -29.43 26.25
CA TYR A 51 26.04 -28.86 25.25
C TYR A 51 25.33 -27.76 24.41
N GLU A 52 26.08 -26.78 23.87
CA GLU A 52 25.55 -25.57 23.21
C GLU A 52 25.11 -25.80 21.75
N GLY A 53 24.09 -25.05 21.29
CA GLY A 53 23.64 -25.01 19.90
C GLY A 53 22.28 -24.33 19.73
N ASP A 54 22.25 -23.01 19.54
CA ASP A 54 21.01 -22.22 19.42
C ASP A 54 20.32 -22.40 18.05
N ASP A 55 19.20 -23.15 18.05
CA ASP A 55 18.17 -23.16 17.01
C ASP A 55 16.79 -23.05 17.68
N HIS A 56 16.31 -21.82 17.90
CA HIS A 56 15.02 -21.60 18.56
C HIS A 56 13.83 -21.74 17.60
N VAL A 57 13.25 -22.94 17.56
CA VAL A 57 11.93 -23.23 16.99
C VAL A 57 10.85 -22.93 18.04
N ASP A 58 9.99 -21.94 17.77
CA ASP A 58 8.81 -21.66 18.60
C ASP A 58 7.78 -22.81 18.51
N GLN A 59 7.39 -23.35 19.66
CA GLN A 59 6.32 -24.36 19.77
C GLN A 59 4.92 -23.71 19.80
N PRO A 60 3.85 -24.43 19.39
CA PRO A 60 2.53 -23.85 19.18
C PRO A 60 1.81 -23.49 20.49
N VAL A 61 1.52 -22.19 20.65
CA VAL A 61 0.71 -21.67 21.77
C VAL A 61 -0.76 -22.06 21.59
N SER A 62 -1.37 -22.66 22.62
CA SER A 62 -2.77 -23.07 22.60
C SER A 62 -3.72 -21.86 22.65
N TYR A 63 -4.68 -21.82 21.71
CA TYR A 63 -5.53 -20.64 21.50
C TYR A 63 -6.74 -20.61 22.47
N ARG A 64 -6.55 -20.06 23.67
CA ARG A 64 -7.62 -19.73 24.62
C ARG A 64 -7.82 -18.22 24.87
N ASP A 65 -7.10 -17.36 24.15
CA ASP A 65 -6.95 -15.93 24.50
C ASP A 65 -7.75 -14.94 23.62
N SER A 66 -8.79 -15.40 22.92
CA SER A 66 -9.59 -14.58 21.99
C SER A 66 -10.35 -13.40 22.63
N ARG A 67 -10.46 -13.36 23.97
CA ARG A 67 -11.03 -12.21 24.71
C ARG A 67 -10.01 -11.11 24.98
N ARG A 68 -8.74 -11.43 25.28
CA ARG A 68 -7.72 -10.41 25.59
C ARG A 68 -7.27 -9.61 24.37
N ASP A 69 -7.25 -10.23 23.19
CA ASP A 69 -6.91 -9.52 21.95
C ASP A 69 -8.00 -8.50 21.52
N GLN A 70 -9.27 -8.76 21.87
CA GLN A 70 -10.36 -7.79 21.66
C GLN A 70 -10.21 -6.56 22.55
N ASP A 71 -9.82 -6.75 23.82
CA ASP A 71 -9.51 -5.65 24.74
C ASP A 71 -8.28 -4.84 24.30
N TYR A 72 -7.31 -5.46 23.61
CA TYR A 72 -6.16 -4.73 23.05
C TYR A 72 -6.58 -3.82 21.89
N ALA A 73 -7.40 -4.32 20.95
CA ALA A 73 -7.98 -3.49 19.89
C ALA A 73 -8.84 -2.34 20.46
N TYR A 74 -9.49 -2.53 21.61
CA TYR A 74 -10.24 -1.48 22.31
C TYR A 74 -9.32 -0.37 22.87
N ASN A 75 -8.09 -0.70 23.28
CA ASN A 75 -7.16 0.28 23.87
C ASN A 75 -6.42 1.15 22.84
N VAL A 76 -6.06 0.62 21.67
CA VAL A 76 -5.47 1.41 20.55
C VAL A 76 -6.45 2.51 20.10
N ARG A 77 -7.76 2.21 20.12
CA ARG A 77 -8.86 3.05 19.64
C ARG A 77 -9.19 4.26 20.52
N ARG A 78 -8.63 4.37 21.74
CA ARG A 78 -8.88 5.52 22.63
C ARG A 78 -8.16 6.80 22.20
N SER A 79 -7.25 6.71 21.23
CA SER A 79 -6.35 7.79 20.79
C SER A 79 -7.05 8.89 19.98
N TYR A 80 -8.28 8.67 19.50
CA TYR A 80 -8.97 9.63 18.63
C TYR A 80 -10.39 9.95 19.09
N ASN A 81 -10.68 11.26 19.12
CA ASN A 81 -12.01 11.88 19.15
C ASN A 81 -12.90 11.72 20.41
N LEU A 82 -12.61 12.53 21.44
CA LEU A 82 -13.59 12.91 22.47
C LEU A 82 -14.26 14.28 22.29
N ARG A 83 -13.99 15.02 21.19
CA ARG A 83 -14.58 16.37 20.96
C ARG A 83 -15.23 16.62 19.61
N ASP A 84 -14.67 16.13 18.49
CA ASP A 84 -15.31 16.31 17.18
C ASP A 84 -16.59 15.48 17.00
N ILE A 85 -16.70 14.35 17.71
CA ILE A 85 -17.87 13.47 17.64
C ILE A 85 -19.11 14.12 18.28
N GLN A 86 -18.96 14.85 19.40
CA GLN A 86 -20.11 15.43 20.09
C GLN A 86 -20.83 16.49 19.25
N GLY A 87 -20.09 17.34 18.53
CA GLY A 87 -20.67 18.32 17.60
C GLY A 87 -21.26 17.70 16.32
N ARG A 88 -20.79 16.52 15.90
CA ARG A 88 -21.27 15.84 14.68
C ARG A 88 -22.51 14.97 14.96
N ILE A 89 -22.61 14.29 16.10
CA ILE A 89 -23.79 13.50 16.51
C ILE A 89 -25.06 14.37 16.54
N ASP A 90 -24.98 15.56 17.13
CA ASP A 90 -26.14 16.46 17.27
C ASP A 90 -26.67 16.95 15.91
N SER A 91 -25.83 16.97 14.86
CA SER A 91 -26.23 17.36 13.51
C SER A 91 -27.06 16.29 12.77
N VAL A 92 -26.84 15.01 13.10
CA VAL A 92 -27.51 13.86 12.45
C VAL A 92 -28.93 13.65 13.00
N LEU A 93 -29.16 13.97 14.28
CA LEU A 93 -30.45 13.73 14.95
C LEU A 93 -31.47 14.88 14.81
N HIS A 94 -31.14 15.97 14.12
CA HIS A 94 -32.01 17.16 14.04
C HIS A 94 -32.36 17.67 12.62
N ARG A 95 -31.94 16.97 11.55
CA ARG A 95 -32.31 17.32 10.16
C ARG A 95 -33.41 16.44 9.54
N SER A 96 -34.10 15.64 10.35
CA SER A 96 -35.26 14.81 9.95
C SER A 96 -36.62 15.47 10.25
N SER A 97 -36.71 16.81 10.24
CA SER A 97 -38.01 17.50 10.19
C SER A 97 -37.95 18.87 9.50
N ASN A 98 -38.98 19.18 8.70
CA ASN A 98 -39.29 20.47 8.07
C ASN A 98 -38.37 20.97 6.94
N ALA A 99 -38.65 20.50 5.71
CA ALA A 99 -38.24 21.18 4.48
C ALA A 99 -39.39 22.08 3.94
N ALA A 100 -39.10 23.36 3.69
CA ALA A 100 -39.93 24.26 2.88
C ALA A 100 -39.02 25.31 2.19
N PRO A 101 -39.26 25.67 0.92
CA PRO A 101 -38.24 26.37 0.11
C PRO A 101 -38.27 27.90 0.27
N ALA A 102 -37.10 28.51 0.45
CA ALA A 102 -36.91 29.96 0.44
C ALA A 102 -36.15 30.43 -0.82
N ARG A 103 -36.55 31.59 -1.37
CA ARG A 103 -36.12 32.08 -2.70
C ARG A 103 -34.82 32.89 -2.66
N ILE A 104 -34.08 32.79 -3.78
CA ILE A 104 -32.90 33.60 -4.13
C ILE A 104 -33.28 35.07 -4.37
N PRO A 105 -32.42 36.03 -3.97
CA PRO A 105 -32.25 37.31 -4.66
C PRO A 105 -30.84 37.51 -5.21
N LEU A 106 -30.74 37.88 -6.50
CA LEU A 106 -29.48 38.22 -7.18
C LEU A 106 -28.84 39.52 -6.65
N ARG A 107 -27.50 39.61 -6.67
CA ARG A 107 -26.81 40.92 -6.87
C ARG A 107 -25.41 40.84 -7.50
N SER A 108 -25.30 41.56 -8.62
CA SER A 108 -24.14 42.13 -9.34
C SER A 108 -22.72 42.08 -8.74
N ALA A 109 -21.75 41.74 -9.60
CA ALA A 109 -20.31 42.00 -9.43
C ALA A 109 -19.89 43.44 -9.82
N PRO A 110 -18.68 43.89 -9.42
CA PRO A 110 -17.95 44.97 -10.07
C PRO A 110 -16.59 44.53 -10.67
N ALA A 111 -15.95 45.45 -11.40
CA ALA A 111 -14.94 45.16 -12.43
C ALA A 111 -13.44 45.24 -12.00
N ASN A 112 -12.61 44.70 -12.90
CA ASN A 112 -11.15 44.60 -12.91
C ASN A 112 -10.44 45.89 -13.38
N PRO A 113 -9.26 46.27 -12.84
CA PRO A 113 -8.35 47.23 -13.49
C PRO A 113 -6.92 46.71 -13.76
N LYS A 114 -6.65 46.46 -15.04
CA LYS A 114 -5.43 46.71 -15.85
C LYS A 114 -4.01 46.66 -15.24
N ARG A 115 -3.18 45.85 -15.94
CA ARG A 115 -1.70 45.91 -16.06
C ARG A 115 -1.07 47.32 -16.05
N GLN A 116 0.11 47.41 -15.45
CA GLN A 116 1.21 48.28 -15.90
C GLN A 116 2.54 47.51 -15.90
N SER A 117 3.48 47.95 -16.73
CA SER A 117 4.79 47.36 -17.00
C SER A 117 5.91 48.33 -16.67
N LEU A 118 7.05 47.84 -16.17
CA LEU A 118 8.43 48.40 -16.09
C LEU A 118 9.18 47.51 -15.07
N GLY A 119 10.50 47.29 -15.08
CA GLY A 119 11.60 47.69 -15.96
C GLY A 119 12.90 47.12 -15.35
N ALA A 120 13.89 46.74 -16.15
CA ALA A 120 15.07 46.00 -15.66
C ALA A 120 16.08 46.85 -14.88
N TYR A 121 16.81 46.25 -13.94
CA TYR A 121 18.10 46.75 -13.45
C TYR A 121 19.07 45.62 -13.12
N PHE A 122 20.30 45.71 -13.66
CA PHE A 122 21.44 44.85 -13.36
C PHE A 122 22.25 45.38 -12.16
N GLY A 123 22.92 44.49 -11.44
CA GLY A 123 23.97 44.81 -10.45
C GLY A 123 25.04 43.71 -10.42
N GLN A 124 26.31 44.09 -10.39
CA GLN A 124 27.46 43.19 -10.63
C GLN A 124 28.30 42.92 -9.35
N ILE A 125 28.76 41.66 -9.18
CA ILE A 125 30.17 41.22 -8.97
C ILE A 125 30.97 41.88 -7.81
N PRO A 126 31.60 41.11 -6.88
CA PRO A 126 32.83 40.37 -7.24
C PRO A 126 33.16 39.02 -6.57
N VAL A 127 34.08 38.30 -7.24
CA VAL A 127 34.71 37.03 -6.86
C VAL A 127 36.23 37.16 -7.10
N ALA A 128 37.08 36.67 -6.18
CA ALA A 128 38.48 36.19 -6.40
C ALA A 128 39.24 36.03 -5.05
N PRO A 129 40.35 35.26 -4.98
CA PRO A 129 40.68 34.02 -5.70
C PRO A 129 41.28 32.93 -4.77
N MET A 130 41.49 31.72 -5.31
CA MET A 130 42.47 30.75 -4.78
C MET A 130 43.41 30.26 -5.88
N SER A 131 44.65 29.92 -5.51
CA SER A 131 45.72 29.49 -6.41
C SER A 131 46.39 28.19 -5.94
N GLY A 132 46.72 27.28 -6.86
CA GLY A 132 47.47 26.05 -6.55
C GLY A 132 47.23 24.87 -7.50
N ARG A 133 48.16 24.65 -8.45
CA ARG A 133 48.38 23.42 -9.25
C ARG A 133 49.89 23.10 -9.19
N PRO A 134 50.37 21.83 -9.22
CA PRO A 134 50.40 20.93 -10.41
C PRO A 134 50.15 19.42 -10.08
N SER A 135 50.28 18.41 -10.96
CA SER A 135 49.97 18.20 -12.40
C SER A 135 50.04 16.68 -12.74
N ASN A 136 49.70 16.30 -13.99
CA ASN A 136 49.93 14.98 -14.66
C ASN A 136 49.13 13.74 -14.12
N GLY A 137 48.53 12.85 -14.93
CA GLY A 137 48.20 12.90 -16.37
C GLY A 137 48.31 11.57 -17.13
N VAL A 138 47.23 10.76 -17.21
CA VAL A 138 47.01 9.67 -18.20
C VAL A 138 45.47 9.53 -18.45
N PRO A 139 44.97 9.34 -19.69
CA PRO A 139 43.53 9.38 -19.98
C PRO A 139 42.80 8.03 -19.87
N ARG A 140 41.51 8.06 -19.46
CA ARG A 140 40.58 6.91 -19.57
C ARG A 140 39.81 6.95 -20.88
N GLN A 141 39.67 5.80 -21.55
CA GLN A 141 38.75 5.61 -22.68
C GLN A 141 37.32 5.30 -22.19
N ASN A 142 36.33 5.76 -22.95
CA ASN A 142 34.91 5.48 -22.69
C ASN A 142 34.56 4.04 -23.10
N MET A 143 34.08 3.22 -22.15
CA MET A 143 33.45 1.92 -22.43
C MET A 143 31.94 2.08 -22.57
N ARG A 144 31.43 2.32 -23.79
CA ARG A 144 29.97 2.22 -24.09
C ARG A 144 29.57 1.55 -25.42
N ASP A 145 30.53 1.19 -26.28
CA ASP A 145 30.24 0.49 -27.55
C ASP A 145 30.56 -1.02 -27.52
N ALA A 146 30.38 -1.66 -26.37
CA ALA A 146 30.43 -3.11 -26.24
C ALA A 146 29.07 -3.65 -25.80
N ILE A 147 28.68 -4.80 -26.36
CA ILE A 147 27.42 -5.55 -26.08
C ILE A 147 26.19 -5.03 -26.85
N VAL A 148 26.26 -5.06 -28.18
CA VAL A 148 25.24 -5.76 -29.00
C VAL A 148 25.97 -6.48 -30.14
N GLN A 149 26.05 -7.81 -30.10
CA GLN A 149 26.42 -8.60 -31.28
C GLN A 149 25.16 -9.23 -31.86
N GLN A 150 24.80 -8.81 -33.09
CA GLN A 150 23.83 -9.53 -33.90
C GLN A 150 24.42 -10.89 -34.31
N TRP A 151 23.61 -11.95 -34.20
CA TRP A 151 24.02 -13.29 -34.59
C TRP A 151 23.57 -13.60 -36.02
N ASP A 152 24.53 -13.74 -36.93
CA ASP A 152 24.30 -14.11 -38.33
C ASP A 152 24.86 -15.54 -38.57
N PRO A 153 24.08 -16.50 -39.10
CA PRO A 153 24.52 -17.89 -39.25
C PRO A 153 25.50 -18.09 -40.43
N PRO A 154 26.70 -18.66 -40.23
CA PRO A 154 27.68 -18.82 -41.31
C PRO A 154 27.29 -19.88 -42.35
N ARG A 155 27.52 -19.56 -43.63
CA ARG A 155 27.44 -20.53 -44.74
C ARG A 155 28.52 -21.62 -44.60
N ARG A 156 28.17 -22.87 -44.91
CA ARG A 156 29.13 -23.98 -45.03
C ARG A 156 30.13 -23.73 -46.17
N THR A 157 31.42 -23.81 -45.85
CA THR A 157 32.50 -24.09 -46.82
C THR A 157 33.36 -25.25 -46.32
N ASN A 158 33.64 -26.22 -47.19
CA ASN A 158 34.49 -27.37 -46.87
C ASN A 158 35.98 -26.97 -46.95
N GLY A 159 36.81 -27.36 -45.97
CA GLY A 159 38.24 -27.07 -46.06
C GLY A 159 39.14 -27.47 -44.89
N GLN A 160 39.41 -28.78 -44.76
CA GLN A 160 40.63 -29.39 -44.19
C GLN A 160 41.12 -29.05 -42.76
N SER A 161 41.35 -30.12 -42.00
CA SER A 161 41.72 -30.19 -40.59
C SER A 161 43.17 -29.85 -40.24
N ARG A 162 43.39 -29.27 -39.05
CA ARG A 162 44.62 -29.40 -38.23
C ARG A 162 44.26 -29.84 -36.81
N PRO A 163 45.10 -30.66 -36.12
CA PRO A 163 44.70 -31.31 -34.88
C PRO A 163 45.02 -30.50 -33.61
N GLY A 164 44.15 -30.63 -32.60
CA GLY A 164 44.60 -30.75 -31.21
C GLY A 164 44.85 -29.47 -30.40
N HIS A 165 43.81 -28.70 -30.10
CA HIS A 165 43.68 -28.06 -28.78
C HIS A 165 42.20 -27.93 -28.41
N THR A 166 41.73 -28.80 -27.52
CA THR A 166 40.41 -28.69 -26.90
C THR A 166 40.46 -27.64 -25.79
N THR A 167 40.13 -26.39 -26.12
CA THR A 167 39.79 -25.39 -25.11
C THR A 167 38.39 -25.67 -24.57
N GLY A 168 38.28 -26.73 -23.76
CA GLY A 168 37.12 -26.86 -22.88
C GLY A 168 37.10 -25.68 -21.92
N ALA A 169 35.90 -25.19 -21.58
CA ALA A 169 35.77 -24.32 -20.41
C ALA A 169 36.40 -25.03 -19.20
N PRO A 170 37.06 -24.30 -18.27
CA PRO A 170 37.53 -24.92 -17.04
C PRO A 170 36.34 -25.61 -16.36
N PRO A 171 36.49 -26.85 -15.88
CA PRO A 171 35.39 -27.51 -15.17
C PRO A 171 34.98 -26.64 -13.99
N THR A 172 33.67 -26.49 -13.80
CA THR A 172 33.11 -25.86 -12.60
C THR A 172 33.79 -26.49 -11.37
N PRO A 173 34.25 -25.70 -10.38
CA PRO A 173 34.80 -26.26 -9.16
C PRO A 173 33.84 -27.32 -8.59
N PRO A 174 34.33 -28.46 -8.10
CA PRO A 174 33.47 -29.43 -7.46
C PRO A 174 32.77 -28.74 -6.29
N MET A 175 31.44 -28.73 -6.33
CA MET A 175 30.63 -28.26 -5.21
C MET A 175 30.92 -29.15 -4.00
N ASN A 176 30.91 -28.59 -2.81
CA ASN A 176 30.95 -29.41 -1.61
C ASN A 176 29.58 -30.11 -1.41
N ASP A 177 29.55 -31.17 -0.59
CA ASP A 177 28.36 -32.01 -0.41
C ASP A 177 27.10 -31.20 0.00
N SER A 178 27.25 -30.10 0.74
CA SER A 178 26.11 -29.25 1.15
C SER A 178 25.66 -28.26 0.06
N GLU A 179 26.57 -27.78 -0.79
CA GLU A 179 26.23 -27.03 -2.01
C GLU A 179 25.52 -27.92 -3.04
N GLU A 180 25.96 -29.17 -3.20
CA GLU A 180 25.31 -30.14 -4.09
C GLU A 180 23.93 -30.54 -3.57
N GLU A 181 23.78 -30.81 -2.27
CA GLU A 181 22.47 -31.06 -1.66
C GLU A 181 21.53 -29.85 -1.80
N HIS A 182 22.02 -28.63 -1.56
CA HIS A 182 21.24 -27.42 -1.74
C HIS A 182 20.82 -27.20 -3.21
N ALA A 183 21.72 -27.45 -4.16
CA ALA A 183 21.40 -27.39 -5.60
C ALA A 183 20.36 -28.44 -5.99
N GLU A 184 20.42 -29.65 -5.44
CA GLU A 184 19.43 -30.70 -5.69
C GLU A 184 18.05 -30.33 -5.11
N ARG A 185 18.00 -29.84 -3.87
CA ARG A 185 16.77 -29.31 -3.26
C ARG A 185 16.15 -28.20 -4.12
N GLN A 186 16.97 -27.30 -4.69
CA GLN A 186 16.49 -26.26 -5.62
C GLN A 186 15.98 -26.82 -6.96
N ARG A 187 16.63 -27.85 -7.53
CA ARG A 187 16.14 -28.55 -8.72
C ARG A 187 14.78 -29.20 -8.47
N THR A 188 14.66 -30.00 -7.43
CA THR A 188 13.39 -30.66 -7.04
C THR A 188 12.28 -29.66 -6.76
N LEU A 189 12.58 -28.53 -6.09
CA LEU A 189 11.60 -27.47 -5.85
C LEU A 189 11.13 -26.83 -7.16
N ARG A 190 12.05 -26.55 -8.09
CA ARG A 190 11.73 -25.98 -9.40
C ARG A 190 10.86 -26.92 -10.23
N GLU A 191 11.15 -28.22 -10.24
CA GLU A 191 10.35 -29.24 -10.94
C GLU A 191 8.92 -29.29 -10.41
N LYS A 192 8.72 -29.29 -9.09
CA LYS A 192 7.39 -29.23 -8.46
C LYS A 192 6.62 -27.96 -8.83
N ILE A 193 7.29 -26.81 -8.88
CA ILE A 193 6.66 -25.55 -9.31
C ILE A 193 6.31 -25.60 -10.79
N MET A 194 7.15 -26.19 -11.66
CA MET A 194 6.80 -26.38 -13.07
C MET A 194 5.60 -27.32 -13.26
N GLN A 195 5.45 -28.35 -12.42
CA GLN A 195 4.24 -29.15 -12.40
C GLN A 195 3.00 -28.29 -12.05
N GLN A 196 3.09 -27.38 -11.08
CA GLN A 196 2.00 -26.44 -10.78
C GLN A 196 1.72 -25.45 -11.93
N VAL A 197 2.74 -25.02 -12.67
CA VAL A 197 2.55 -24.22 -13.91
C VAL A 197 1.73 -24.99 -14.94
N GLU A 198 2.01 -26.27 -15.15
CA GLU A 198 1.26 -27.14 -16.06
C GLU A 198 -0.16 -27.43 -15.54
N ASP A 199 -0.30 -27.85 -14.27
CA ASP A 199 -1.56 -28.24 -13.63
C ASP A 199 -2.60 -27.10 -13.55
N ASN A 200 -2.13 -25.85 -13.42
CA ASN A 200 -2.98 -24.66 -13.37
C ASN A 200 -3.03 -23.88 -14.71
N GLY A 201 -2.35 -24.37 -15.75
CA GLY A 201 -2.31 -23.71 -17.07
C GLY A 201 -1.73 -22.30 -17.05
N ILE A 202 -0.64 -22.08 -16.29
CA ILE A 202 -0.06 -20.76 -16.06
C ILE A 202 0.76 -20.31 -17.29
N GLU A 203 0.13 -19.53 -18.16
CA GLU A 203 0.77 -18.89 -19.30
C GLU A 203 0.87 -17.36 -19.11
N ARG A 204 1.76 -16.72 -19.88
CA ARG A 204 1.78 -15.25 -19.96
C ARG A 204 0.52 -14.74 -20.67
N PRO A 205 -0.12 -13.67 -20.17
CA PRO A 205 -1.31 -13.13 -20.78
C PRO A 205 -1.09 -12.67 -22.23
N GLN A 206 -2.11 -12.85 -23.05
CA GLN A 206 -2.11 -12.40 -24.44
C GLN A 206 -2.77 -11.02 -24.55
N GLY A 207 -2.07 -10.07 -25.17
CA GLY A 207 -2.59 -8.73 -25.47
C GLY A 207 -2.39 -7.68 -24.37
N TYR A 208 -1.81 -8.03 -23.22
CA TYR A 208 -1.38 -7.11 -22.16
C TYR A 208 -0.23 -7.73 -21.35
N THR A 209 0.57 -6.92 -20.66
CA THR A 209 1.65 -7.38 -19.78
C THR A 209 1.40 -7.03 -18.31
N VAL A 210 1.92 -7.89 -17.42
CA VAL A 210 1.80 -7.78 -15.97
C VAL A 210 3.19 -7.77 -15.34
N SER A 211 3.44 -6.85 -14.41
CA SER A 211 4.63 -6.87 -13.57
C SER A 211 4.32 -6.92 -12.07
N TYR A 212 5.23 -7.50 -11.31
CA TYR A 212 5.16 -7.71 -9.87
C TYR A 212 6.40 -7.07 -9.22
N HIS A 213 6.17 -6.05 -8.41
CA HIS A 213 7.19 -5.20 -7.80
C HIS A 213 7.22 -5.45 -6.30
N TYR A 214 8.41 -5.71 -5.79
CA TYR A 214 8.56 -6.23 -4.44
C TYR A 214 9.97 -5.97 -3.91
N ASN A 215 10.13 -5.72 -2.61
CA ASN A 215 11.45 -5.78 -1.99
C ASN A 215 11.46 -6.81 -0.86
N ARG A 216 12.30 -7.85 -1.00
CA ARG A 216 12.41 -8.95 -0.01
C ARG A 216 12.76 -8.54 1.42
N ARG A 217 13.25 -7.32 1.66
CA ARG A 217 13.58 -6.82 3.01
C ARG A 217 12.34 -6.44 3.83
N VAL A 218 11.18 -6.22 3.20
CA VAL A 218 9.92 -5.91 3.90
C VAL A 218 9.41 -7.08 4.76
N GLU A 219 9.82 -8.31 4.41
CA GLU A 219 9.40 -9.57 5.05
C GLU A 219 9.82 -9.67 6.52
N ASN A 220 10.98 -9.09 6.85
CA ASN A 220 11.63 -9.24 8.15
C ASN A 220 11.10 -8.26 9.22
N MET A 221 10.16 -7.39 8.85
CA MET A 221 9.73 -6.26 9.67
C MET A 221 8.60 -6.64 10.63
N HIS A 222 8.65 -6.12 11.85
CA HIS A 222 7.73 -6.51 12.91
C HIS A 222 7.36 -5.34 13.83
N PHE A 223 6.11 -4.86 13.71
CA PHE A 223 5.58 -3.67 14.39
C PHE A 223 5.47 -3.78 15.92
N GLY A 224 5.68 -4.98 16.49
CA GLY A 224 5.54 -5.26 17.92
C GLY A 224 4.69 -6.51 18.18
N ARG A 225 4.91 -7.17 19.33
CA ARG A 225 4.36 -8.51 19.62
C ARG A 225 2.84 -8.58 19.45
N THR A 226 2.13 -7.66 20.07
CA THR A 226 0.67 -7.52 20.11
C THR A 226 0.08 -6.68 18.96
N HIS A 227 0.92 -6.05 18.12
CA HIS A 227 0.43 -5.18 17.05
C HIS A 227 -0.23 -6.00 15.92
N PRO A 228 -1.42 -5.61 15.41
CA PRO A 228 -2.16 -6.38 14.41
C PRO A 228 -1.50 -6.39 13.03
N MET A 229 -0.78 -5.32 12.64
CA MET A 229 -0.04 -5.27 11.37
C MET A 229 1.15 -6.24 11.43
N LYS A 230 1.12 -7.27 10.58
CA LYS A 230 2.19 -8.28 10.47
C LYS A 230 2.70 -8.36 9.03
N PRO A 231 3.82 -7.68 8.69
CA PRO A 231 4.44 -7.74 7.35
C PRO A 231 4.71 -9.14 6.82
N TRP A 232 4.89 -10.13 7.70
CA TRP A 232 4.88 -11.58 7.42
C TRP A 232 3.77 -12.07 6.46
N ARG A 233 2.60 -11.40 6.40
CA ARG A 233 1.54 -11.69 5.41
C ARG A 233 2.04 -11.60 3.96
N LEU A 234 3.03 -10.73 3.69
CA LEU A 234 3.68 -10.59 2.39
C LEU A 234 4.51 -11.83 2.02
N THR A 235 5.22 -12.42 2.98
CA THR A 235 5.97 -13.67 2.77
C THR A 235 5.02 -14.83 2.45
N LEU A 236 3.88 -14.94 3.16
CA LEU A 236 2.86 -15.94 2.83
C LEU A 236 2.30 -15.75 1.42
N THR A 237 1.96 -14.51 1.05
CA THR A 237 1.48 -14.17 -0.30
C THR A 237 2.51 -14.57 -1.36
N LYS A 238 3.76 -14.13 -1.20
CA LYS A 238 4.88 -14.47 -2.09
C LYS A 238 5.08 -15.99 -2.21
N HIS A 239 5.03 -16.73 -1.11
CA HIS A 239 5.18 -18.19 -1.14
C HIS A 239 4.04 -18.89 -1.88
N LEU A 240 2.79 -18.41 -1.76
CA LEU A 240 1.67 -18.94 -2.53
C LEU A 240 1.76 -18.57 -4.02
N VAL A 241 2.02 -17.29 -4.34
CA VAL A 241 2.25 -16.81 -5.71
C VAL A 241 3.37 -17.62 -6.40
N MET A 242 4.49 -17.84 -5.71
CA MET A 242 5.61 -18.63 -6.22
C MET A 242 5.30 -20.14 -6.31
N GLY A 243 4.50 -20.66 -5.35
CA GLY A 243 4.13 -22.07 -5.27
C GLY A 243 3.15 -22.50 -6.36
N TYR A 244 2.23 -21.62 -6.75
CA TYR A 244 1.33 -21.80 -7.89
C TYR A 244 2.00 -21.53 -9.26
N GLY A 245 3.23 -21.02 -9.29
CA GLY A 245 3.95 -20.74 -10.53
C GLY A 245 3.60 -19.41 -11.22
N LEU A 246 2.82 -18.53 -10.57
CA LEU A 246 2.35 -17.26 -11.16
C LEU A 246 3.49 -16.33 -11.60
N GLN A 247 4.67 -16.43 -10.98
CA GLN A 247 5.88 -15.69 -11.36
C GLN A 247 6.32 -15.92 -12.82
N PHE A 248 5.91 -17.01 -13.47
CA PHE A 248 6.23 -17.24 -14.88
C PHE A 248 5.31 -16.47 -15.84
N ALA A 249 4.11 -16.10 -15.39
CA ALA A 249 3.12 -15.33 -16.16
C ALA A 249 3.34 -13.80 -16.12
N MET A 250 4.30 -13.31 -15.34
CA MET A 250 4.55 -11.88 -15.12
C MET A 250 6.05 -11.53 -15.03
N ASP A 251 6.38 -10.25 -15.16
CA ASP A 251 7.75 -9.74 -14.99
C ASP A 251 8.00 -9.33 -13.53
N ASN A 252 9.04 -9.88 -12.90
CA ASN A 252 9.25 -9.78 -11.45
C ASN A 252 10.47 -8.87 -11.15
N TYR A 253 10.30 -7.91 -10.25
CA TYR A 253 11.30 -6.90 -9.91
C TYR A 253 11.60 -6.91 -8.38
N ASP A 254 12.90 -7.00 -8.01
CA ASP A 254 13.38 -6.72 -6.63
C ASP A 254 13.64 -5.20 -6.54
N ALA A 255 12.60 -4.46 -6.18
CA ALA A 255 12.53 -3.00 -6.27
C ALA A 255 13.47 -2.29 -5.29
N LEU A 256 14.01 -1.13 -5.67
CA LEU A 256 14.86 -0.31 -4.82
C LEU A 256 14.03 0.51 -3.81
N PRO A 257 14.61 0.89 -2.64
CA PRO A 257 13.96 1.83 -1.74
C PRO A 257 13.80 3.22 -2.38
N ALA A 258 12.70 3.91 -2.07
CA ALA A 258 12.48 5.30 -2.44
C ALA A 258 13.54 6.22 -1.81
N SER A 259 13.83 7.35 -2.48
CA SER A 259 14.70 8.39 -1.91
C SER A 259 13.91 9.36 -1.03
N LYS A 260 14.58 10.11 -0.14
CA LYS A 260 13.91 11.14 0.68
C LYS A 260 13.20 12.18 -0.19
N GLU A 261 13.82 12.57 -1.30
CA GLU A 261 13.29 13.54 -2.27
C GLU A 261 12.04 13.01 -2.97
N THR A 262 11.95 11.69 -3.20
CA THR A 262 10.72 11.07 -3.73
C THR A 262 9.58 11.16 -2.71
N VAL A 263 9.84 10.87 -1.43
CA VAL A 263 8.82 10.92 -0.36
C VAL A 263 8.38 12.36 -0.07
N ALA A 264 9.32 13.31 -0.10
CA ALA A 264 9.07 14.74 0.08
C ALA A 264 8.31 15.41 -1.09
N ALA A 265 8.00 14.68 -2.17
CA ALA A 265 7.11 15.16 -3.21
C ALA A 265 5.65 15.31 -2.73
N PHE A 266 5.27 14.62 -1.65
CA PHE A 266 4.00 14.81 -0.95
C PHE A 266 4.22 15.25 0.51
N HIS A 267 5.00 14.48 1.27
CA HIS A 267 5.15 14.70 2.72
C HIS A 267 6.02 15.91 3.06
N ASP A 268 5.77 16.53 4.21
CA ASP A 268 6.60 17.66 4.69
C ASP A 268 8.05 17.22 4.97
N GLU A 269 9.03 18.05 4.60
CA GLU A 269 10.47 17.74 4.72
C GLU A 269 10.87 17.37 6.16
N ASP A 270 10.35 18.07 7.17
CA ASP A 270 10.56 17.77 8.59
C ASP A 270 10.12 16.35 8.97
N TYR A 271 8.97 15.91 8.45
CA TYR A 271 8.39 14.60 8.71
C TYR A 271 9.21 13.50 8.02
N VAL A 272 9.63 13.72 6.77
CA VAL A 272 10.50 12.78 6.04
C VAL A 272 11.87 12.64 6.71
N ASP A 273 12.46 13.75 7.17
CA ASP A 273 13.75 13.68 7.87
C ASP A 273 13.65 13.00 9.23
N PHE A 274 12.54 13.17 9.96
CA PHE A 274 12.23 12.39 11.15
C PHE A 274 12.07 10.90 10.85
N LEU A 275 11.19 10.51 9.91
CA LEU A 275 10.95 9.11 9.53
C LEU A 275 12.23 8.38 9.06
N SER A 276 13.14 9.10 8.40
CA SER A 276 14.40 8.54 7.92
C SER A 276 15.46 8.29 9.00
N ARG A 277 15.21 8.70 10.25
CA ARG A 277 16.14 8.58 11.39
C ARG A 277 15.52 7.92 12.62
N VAL A 278 14.19 7.71 12.62
CA VAL A 278 13.47 7.24 13.80
C VAL A 278 13.66 5.74 14.01
N SER A 279 14.20 5.41 15.18
CA SER A 279 14.33 4.05 15.71
C SER A 279 14.03 4.08 17.21
N PRO A 280 13.83 2.93 17.87
CA PRO A 280 13.63 2.87 19.32
C PRO A 280 14.76 3.51 20.12
N GLN A 281 15.98 3.61 19.57
CA GLN A 281 17.15 4.22 20.21
C GLN A 281 17.26 5.73 19.98
N THR A 282 16.81 6.24 18.83
CA THR A 282 16.90 7.68 18.49
C THR A 282 15.66 8.48 18.90
N PHE A 283 14.55 7.82 19.23
CA PHE A 283 13.25 8.46 19.50
C PHE A 283 13.30 9.54 20.57
N ASP A 284 13.93 9.28 21.73
CA ASP A 284 14.03 10.24 22.84
C ASP A 284 14.87 11.49 22.52
N GLU A 285 15.77 11.40 21.54
CA GLU A 285 16.54 12.54 21.04
C GLU A 285 15.70 13.32 20.03
N LEU A 286 15.07 12.63 19.07
CA LEU A 286 14.19 13.23 18.07
C LEU A 286 12.96 13.92 18.69
N CYS A 287 12.43 13.43 19.81
CA CYS A 287 11.38 14.09 20.58
C CYS A 287 11.77 15.50 21.08
N LYS A 288 13.06 15.76 21.29
CA LYS A 288 13.57 17.09 21.69
C LYS A 288 13.81 18.00 20.49
N VAL A 289 14.08 17.42 19.32
CA VAL A 289 14.28 18.15 18.06
C VAL A 289 12.94 18.62 17.49
N TYR A 290 11.90 17.79 17.59
CA TYR A 290 10.56 18.03 17.05
C TYR A 290 9.50 18.19 18.16
N GLU A 291 9.86 18.87 19.27
CA GLU A 291 8.96 19.10 20.41
C GLU A 291 7.69 19.86 19.99
N ASP A 292 7.79 20.75 19.01
CA ASP A 292 6.68 21.51 18.41
C ASP A 292 5.72 20.65 17.57
N ARG A 293 6.12 19.42 17.22
CA ARG A 293 5.34 18.45 16.42
C ARG A 293 4.75 17.32 17.25
N ILE A 294 4.84 17.41 18.58
CA ILE A 294 4.19 16.48 19.51
C ILE A 294 2.71 16.90 19.66
N PRO A 295 1.73 16.00 19.40
CA PRO A 295 0.31 16.29 19.62
C PRO A 295 0.01 16.65 21.08
N GLN A 296 -1.01 17.49 21.30
CA GLN A 296 -1.46 17.82 22.65
C GLN A 296 -2.09 16.60 23.32
N SER A 297 -1.45 16.10 24.38
CA SER A 297 -1.99 14.99 25.18
C SER A 297 -3.13 15.43 26.11
N TYR A 298 -4.12 14.55 26.29
CA TYR A 298 -5.32 14.77 27.11
C TYR A 298 -5.37 13.88 28.36
N PRO A 299 -5.96 14.36 29.48
CA PRO A 299 -6.10 13.56 30.70
C PRO A 299 -6.90 12.28 30.48
N GLY A 300 -6.28 11.12 30.70
CA GLY A 300 -6.90 9.80 30.54
C GLY A 300 -6.43 9.00 29.31
N GLU A 301 -5.56 9.58 28.48
CA GLU A 301 -4.85 8.82 27.44
C GLU A 301 -3.93 7.76 28.03
N ILE A 302 -3.96 6.58 27.42
CA ILE A 302 -3.17 5.41 27.84
C ILE A 302 -1.82 5.39 27.10
N VAL A 303 -1.80 5.87 25.86
CA VAL A 303 -0.62 5.94 25.00
C VAL A 303 -0.13 7.38 24.97
N LYS A 304 1.15 7.60 25.34
CA LYS A 304 1.78 8.91 25.17
C LYS A 304 2.33 9.02 23.74
N LEU A 305 1.78 9.93 22.96
CA LEU A 305 2.28 10.26 21.62
C LEU A 305 3.55 11.12 21.69
N GLY A 306 4.44 10.94 20.71
CA GLY A 306 5.57 11.81 20.40
C GLY A 306 5.36 12.52 19.06
N PRO A 307 6.44 12.98 18.39
CA PRO A 307 6.34 13.75 17.16
C PRO A 307 5.57 13.01 16.07
N PHE A 308 4.77 13.76 15.31
CA PHE A 308 4.07 13.30 14.10
C PHE A 308 3.16 12.06 14.32
N ASN A 309 2.62 11.92 15.53
CA ASN A 309 1.73 10.83 15.96
C ASN A 309 2.38 9.42 16.08
N LEU A 310 3.69 9.35 16.31
CA LEU A 310 4.39 8.09 16.62
C LEU A 310 4.58 7.87 18.13
N SER A 311 4.68 6.61 18.56
CA SER A 311 5.09 6.29 19.94
C SER A 311 5.78 4.92 20.04
N PRO A 312 6.82 4.74 20.89
CA PRO A 312 7.37 3.42 21.21
C PRO A 312 6.48 2.61 22.18
N SER A 313 5.37 3.19 22.65
CA SER A 313 4.51 2.58 23.66
C SER A 313 3.72 1.39 23.09
N PRO A 314 3.64 0.25 23.80
CA PRO A 314 2.67 -0.80 23.48
C PRO A 314 1.25 -0.23 23.47
N GLY A 315 0.45 -0.60 22.46
CA GLY A 315 -0.89 -0.05 22.24
C GLY A 315 -0.93 1.21 21.38
N ALA A 316 0.22 1.77 20.97
CA ALA A 316 0.24 2.80 19.95
C ALA A 316 -0.25 2.27 18.60
N ASP A 317 -1.01 3.11 17.88
CA ASP A 317 -1.48 2.83 16.54
C ASP A 317 -0.31 2.78 15.55
N CYS A 318 0.51 3.84 15.55
CA CYS A 318 1.75 3.94 14.77
C CYS A 318 2.99 3.76 15.66
N PRO A 319 3.39 2.50 15.98
CA PRO A 319 4.52 2.22 16.86
C PRO A 319 5.87 2.60 16.23
N VAL A 320 6.84 2.95 17.07
CA VAL A 320 8.26 2.96 16.66
C VAL A 320 8.86 1.58 16.88
N PHE A 321 9.39 0.97 15.81
CA PHE A 321 9.97 -0.38 15.82
C PHE A 321 11.32 -0.44 15.11
N ASP A 322 12.06 -1.52 15.32
CA ASP A 322 13.40 -1.69 14.72
C ASP A 322 13.33 -1.92 13.19
N GLY A 323 14.29 -1.37 12.45
CA GLY A 323 14.29 -1.38 10.99
C GLY A 323 13.23 -0.48 10.30
N MET A 324 12.39 0.21 11.07
CA MET A 324 11.31 1.08 10.56
C MET A 324 11.80 2.09 9.50
N GLN A 325 12.84 2.86 9.82
CA GLN A 325 13.49 3.84 8.94
C GLN A 325 13.92 3.30 7.56
N GLU A 326 14.06 1.97 7.40
CA GLU A 326 14.27 1.34 6.09
C GLU A 326 12.94 0.87 5.49
N TYR A 327 12.12 0.16 6.28
CA TYR A 327 10.83 -0.41 5.86
C TYR A 327 9.95 0.59 5.11
N LEU A 328 9.85 1.82 5.62
CA LEU A 328 8.99 2.86 5.04
C LEU A 328 9.35 3.20 3.58
N PHE A 329 10.65 3.28 3.30
CA PHE A 329 11.15 3.60 1.96
C PHE A 329 11.12 2.38 1.03
N LEU A 330 11.16 1.16 1.57
CA LEU A 330 11.15 -0.08 0.79
C LEU A 330 9.80 -0.35 0.10
N TYR A 331 8.66 -0.27 0.83
CA TYR A 331 7.35 -0.45 0.16
C TYR A 331 7.03 0.73 -0.77
N THR A 332 7.40 1.95 -0.39
CA THR A 332 7.21 3.15 -1.21
C THR A 332 7.97 3.03 -2.52
N GLY A 333 9.21 2.56 -2.47
CA GLY A 333 10.03 2.33 -3.66
C GLY A 333 9.44 1.30 -4.62
N ALA A 334 8.88 0.21 -4.10
CA ALA A 334 8.16 -0.78 -4.91
C ALA A 334 6.91 -0.20 -5.60
N THR A 335 6.16 0.69 -4.95
CA THR A 335 5.04 1.41 -5.60
C THR A 335 5.53 2.37 -6.69
N MET A 336 6.64 3.08 -6.46
CA MET A 336 7.20 3.99 -7.46
C MET A 336 7.80 3.26 -8.67
N GLU A 337 8.42 2.09 -8.48
CA GLU A 337 8.87 1.24 -9.60
C GLU A 337 7.68 0.63 -10.37
N ALA A 338 6.62 0.20 -9.68
CA ALA A 338 5.38 -0.24 -10.31
C ALA A 338 4.76 0.85 -11.20
N VAL A 339 4.66 2.09 -10.70
CA VAL A 339 4.19 3.22 -11.50
C VAL A 339 5.16 3.58 -12.62
N SER A 340 6.47 3.47 -12.40
CA SER A 340 7.47 3.66 -13.46
C SER A 340 7.28 2.64 -14.61
N ALA A 341 6.94 1.38 -14.31
CA ALA A 341 6.64 0.38 -15.33
C ALA A 341 5.37 0.73 -16.14
N LEU A 342 4.32 1.24 -15.50
CA LEU A 342 3.10 1.71 -16.17
C LEU A 342 3.37 2.94 -17.06
N THR A 343 4.02 3.97 -16.51
CA THR A 343 4.26 5.25 -17.21
C THR A 343 5.28 5.15 -18.35
N ASN A 344 6.21 4.18 -18.29
CA ASN A 344 7.13 3.86 -19.38
C ASN A 344 6.56 2.84 -20.39
N HIS A 345 5.29 2.43 -20.27
CA HIS A 345 4.64 1.41 -21.12
C HIS A 345 5.38 0.05 -21.13
N GLN A 346 6.00 -0.32 -20.00
CA GLN A 346 6.61 -1.63 -19.79
C GLN A 346 5.61 -2.64 -19.22
N SER A 347 4.52 -2.16 -18.60
CA SER A 347 3.42 -2.98 -18.11
C SER A 347 2.08 -2.28 -18.32
N ASP A 348 1.03 -3.06 -18.57
CA ASP A 348 -0.36 -2.59 -18.53
C ASP A 348 -0.96 -2.74 -17.13
N ILE A 349 -0.51 -3.75 -16.38
CA ILE A 349 -0.86 -3.99 -14.98
C ILE A 349 0.42 -4.10 -14.16
N ALA A 350 0.51 -3.38 -13.04
CA ALA A 350 1.64 -3.47 -12.10
C ALA A 350 1.13 -3.74 -10.68
N ILE A 351 1.74 -4.69 -9.98
CA ILE A 351 1.31 -5.18 -8.67
C ILE A 351 2.38 -4.84 -7.62
N ASN A 352 2.00 -4.21 -6.50
CA ASN A 352 2.81 -4.13 -5.29
C ASN A 352 1.96 -4.39 -4.02
N TRP A 353 1.95 -5.64 -3.55
CA TRP A 353 1.24 -6.01 -2.32
C TRP A 353 1.81 -5.38 -1.04
N SER A 354 3.03 -4.84 -1.06
CA SER A 354 3.64 -4.21 0.14
C SER A 354 3.20 -2.77 0.38
N GLY A 355 2.69 -2.09 -0.65
CA GLY A 355 2.12 -0.75 -0.58
C GLY A 355 0.61 -0.75 -0.31
N GLY A 356 -0.04 0.39 -0.57
CA GLY A 356 -1.47 0.57 -0.30
C GLY A 356 -1.78 1.19 1.07
N LEU A 357 -0.83 1.92 1.66
CA LEU A 357 -0.94 2.49 3.01
C LEU A 357 -1.69 3.83 2.99
N HIS A 358 -3.01 3.74 2.81
CA HIS A 358 -3.91 4.87 2.51
C HIS A 358 -4.14 5.91 3.63
N HIS A 359 -3.87 5.59 4.90
CA HIS A 359 -4.15 6.47 6.04
C HIS A 359 -3.04 7.50 6.33
N ALA A 360 -1.87 7.39 5.72
CA ALA A 360 -0.79 8.34 6.00
C ALA A 360 -1.15 9.75 5.48
N HIS A 361 -1.15 10.75 6.36
CA HIS A 361 -1.41 12.13 6.01
C HIS A 361 -0.11 12.84 5.61
N LYS A 362 -0.22 14.10 5.14
CA LYS A 362 0.94 14.86 4.66
C LYS A 362 2.05 15.01 5.70
N SER A 363 1.67 15.20 6.96
CA SER A 363 2.58 15.62 8.04
C SER A 363 2.46 14.75 9.30
N GLU A 364 1.78 13.61 9.26
CA GLU A 364 1.65 12.69 10.40
C GLU A 364 1.31 11.25 9.97
N ALA A 365 1.65 10.29 10.83
CA ALA A 365 1.29 8.88 10.68
C ALA A 365 -0.13 8.64 11.23
N SER A 366 -0.86 7.67 10.68
CA SER A 366 -2.21 7.31 11.12
C SER A 366 -2.56 5.91 10.59
N GLY A 367 -3.33 5.11 11.34
CA GLY A 367 -3.89 3.84 10.87
C GLY A 367 -2.84 2.84 10.37
N PHE A 368 -1.76 2.64 11.15
CA PHE A 368 -0.58 1.83 10.79
C PHE A 368 0.25 2.35 9.59
N CYS A 369 -0.13 3.48 8.99
CA CYS A 369 0.47 4.06 7.80
C CYS A 369 1.36 5.26 8.15
N TYR A 370 2.54 5.36 7.51
CA TYR A 370 3.50 6.45 7.78
C TYR A 370 3.87 7.23 6.50
N ILE A 371 4.08 6.54 5.38
CA ILE A 371 4.24 7.16 4.06
C ILE A 371 3.05 6.74 3.19
N ASN A 372 2.43 7.70 2.53
CA ASN A 372 1.33 7.46 1.61
C ASN A 372 1.89 7.15 0.21
N ASP A 373 2.28 5.89 0.01
CA ASP A 373 2.83 5.41 -1.26
C ASP A 373 1.84 5.57 -2.43
N ILE A 374 0.54 5.51 -2.12
CA ILE A 374 -0.56 5.69 -3.07
C ILE A 374 -0.55 7.12 -3.63
N VAL A 375 -0.51 8.14 -2.77
CA VAL A 375 -0.50 9.55 -3.19
C VAL A 375 0.73 9.84 -4.04
N LEU A 376 1.91 9.34 -3.65
CA LEU A 376 3.14 9.47 -4.43
C LEU A 376 3.03 8.80 -5.80
N GLY A 377 2.46 7.59 -5.87
CA GLY A 377 2.20 6.88 -7.12
C GLY A 377 1.20 7.62 -8.03
N ILE A 378 0.13 8.19 -7.47
CA ILE A 378 -0.85 8.99 -8.22
C ILE A 378 -0.19 10.28 -8.74
N LEU A 379 0.64 10.97 -7.95
CA LEU A 379 1.38 12.16 -8.39
C LEU A 379 2.32 11.86 -9.58
N GLU A 380 2.94 10.67 -9.62
CA GLU A 380 3.74 10.23 -10.74
C GLU A 380 2.88 9.87 -11.98
N LEU A 381 1.77 9.15 -11.80
CA LEU A 381 0.79 8.89 -12.87
C LEU A 381 0.24 10.18 -13.47
N LEU A 382 0.00 11.22 -12.65
CA LEU A 382 -0.48 12.53 -13.09
C LEU A 382 0.51 13.29 -13.98
N LYS A 383 1.76 12.83 -14.16
CA LYS A 383 2.71 13.43 -15.11
C LYS A 383 2.43 13.04 -16.57
N CYS A 384 1.76 11.91 -16.82
CA CYS A 384 1.40 11.44 -18.15
C CYS A 384 -0.11 11.21 -18.33
N HIS A 385 -0.85 10.98 -17.25
CA HIS A 385 -2.31 10.78 -17.25
C HIS A 385 -3.02 12.04 -16.75
N GLN A 386 -3.98 12.53 -17.53
CA GLN A 386 -4.78 13.70 -17.20
C GLN A 386 -5.74 13.41 -16.03
N ARG A 387 -6.29 12.18 -15.98
CA ARG A 387 -7.28 11.71 -15.00
C ARG A 387 -6.87 10.34 -14.45
N VAL A 388 -6.72 10.25 -13.13
CA VAL A 388 -6.43 9.00 -12.41
C VAL A 388 -7.60 8.67 -11.49
N LEU A 389 -8.14 7.46 -11.55
CA LEU A 389 -9.19 7.00 -10.64
C LEU A 389 -8.54 6.15 -9.55
N TYR A 390 -8.74 6.54 -8.29
CA TYR A 390 -8.40 5.75 -7.13
C TYR A 390 -9.64 4.98 -6.67
N ILE A 391 -9.53 3.65 -6.54
CA ILE A 391 -10.58 2.77 -6.05
C ILE A 391 -10.04 2.06 -4.81
N ASP A 392 -10.82 2.07 -3.73
CA ASP A 392 -10.45 1.54 -2.43
C ASP A 392 -11.52 0.54 -1.95
N ILE A 393 -11.10 -0.71 -1.72
CA ILE A 393 -11.93 -1.81 -1.19
C ILE A 393 -11.43 -2.34 0.17
N ASP A 394 -10.58 -1.58 0.85
CA ASP A 394 -10.30 -1.74 2.27
C ASP A 394 -11.58 -1.58 3.11
N VAL A 395 -11.63 -2.18 4.30
CA VAL A 395 -12.77 -1.97 5.19
C VAL A 395 -12.76 -0.56 5.82
N HIS A 396 -11.62 0.13 5.84
CA HIS A 396 -11.46 1.49 6.34
C HIS A 396 -11.56 2.53 5.22
N HIS A 397 -12.01 3.73 5.55
CA HIS A 397 -12.06 4.84 4.58
C HIS A 397 -10.63 5.32 4.24
N GLY A 398 -10.29 5.38 2.94
CA GLY A 398 -9.00 5.85 2.43
C GLY A 398 -8.78 7.37 2.55
N ASP A 399 -8.85 7.87 3.78
CA ASP A 399 -8.91 9.28 4.13
C ASP A 399 -7.66 10.09 3.78
N GLY A 400 -6.46 9.54 3.98
CA GLY A 400 -5.21 10.21 3.59
C GLY A 400 -5.11 10.45 2.07
N VAL A 401 -5.68 9.55 1.26
CA VAL A 401 -5.74 9.70 -0.21
C VAL A 401 -6.86 10.67 -0.63
N GLU A 402 -8.03 10.60 0.02
CA GLU A 402 -9.10 11.59 -0.19
C GLU A 402 -8.63 13.01 0.14
N GLU A 403 -8.01 13.22 1.30
CA GLU A 403 -7.54 14.53 1.74
C GLU A 403 -6.51 15.12 0.77
N ALA A 404 -5.51 14.32 0.36
CA ALA A 404 -4.46 14.74 -0.54
C ALA A 404 -4.98 15.26 -1.90
N PHE A 405 -6.12 14.74 -2.37
CA PHE A 405 -6.71 15.11 -3.66
C PHE A 405 -8.04 15.85 -3.57
N ALA A 406 -8.58 16.13 -2.37
CA ALA A 406 -9.90 16.73 -2.14
C ALA A 406 -10.14 18.06 -2.88
N SER A 407 -9.08 18.75 -3.34
CA SER A 407 -9.16 20.01 -4.07
C SER A 407 -8.86 19.91 -5.59
N SER A 408 -8.76 18.71 -6.14
CA SER A 408 -8.36 18.41 -7.53
C SER A 408 -9.49 17.80 -8.36
N ASP A 409 -9.65 18.21 -9.62
CA ASP A 409 -10.55 17.59 -10.61
C ASP A 409 -9.85 16.49 -11.45
N ARG A 410 -8.56 16.26 -11.20
CA ARG A 410 -7.71 15.30 -11.95
C ARG A 410 -7.61 13.92 -11.31
N VAL A 411 -7.96 13.82 -10.04
CA VAL A 411 -8.03 12.54 -9.33
C VAL A 411 -9.44 12.40 -8.83
N MET A 412 -10.03 11.22 -9.02
CA MET A 412 -11.27 10.86 -8.37
C MET A 412 -11.01 9.76 -7.36
N THR A 413 -11.47 9.91 -6.12
CA THR A 413 -11.44 8.85 -5.11
C THR A 413 -12.80 8.16 -5.03
N LEU A 414 -12.78 6.83 -4.92
CA LEU A 414 -13.97 6.00 -4.75
C LEU A 414 -13.68 4.95 -3.67
N SER A 415 -14.30 5.08 -2.49
CA SER A 415 -14.04 4.21 -1.34
C SER A 415 -15.30 3.47 -0.87
N PHE A 416 -15.18 2.15 -0.72
CA PHE A 416 -16.23 1.25 -0.24
C PHE A 416 -15.90 0.70 1.15
N HIS A 417 -16.24 1.44 2.19
CA HIS A 417 -15.73 1.21 3.55
C HIS A 417 -16.85 1.05 4.59
N ARG A 418 -16.51 0.49 5.75
CA ARG A 418 -17.43 0.32 6.87
C ARG A 418 -17.60 1.63 7.63
N TYR A 419 -18.84 2.10 7.77
CA TYR A 419 -19.14 3.38 8.44
C TYR A 419 -20.14 3.22 9.60
N GLY A 420 -20.11 4.16 10.55
CA GLY A 420 -21.02 4.21 11.70
C GLY A 420 -20.40 3.75 13.03
N ILE A 421 -21.24 3.45 14.02
CA ILE A 421 -20.81 3.13 15.40
C ILE A 421 -20.28 1.69 15.48
N ILE A 422 -19.15 1.44 16.16
CA ILE A 422 -18.52 0.11 16.29
C ILE A 422 -19.42 -0.85 17.07
N ASP A 423 -19.87 -0.41 18.24
CA ASP A 423 -20.70 -1.15 19.18
C ASP A 423 -21.91 -0.28 19.56
N GLU A 424 -23.11 -0.83 19.40
CA GLU A 424 -24.37 -0.11 19.68
C GLU A 424 -24.76 -0.21 21.16
N ASP A 425 -24.27 -1.26 21.85
CA ASP A 425 -24.56 -1.56 23.26
C ASP A 425 -23.53 -0.88 24.21
N SER A 426 -22.41 -0.39 23.67
CA SER A 426 -21.40 0.31 24.45
C SER A 426 -21.89 1.68 24.96
N ARG A 427 -21.58 1.97 26.22
CA ARG A 427 -21.96 3.24 26.88
C ARG A 427 -21.26 4.47 26.27
N GLU A 428 -20.08 4.26 25.71
CA GLU A 428 -19.35 5.23 24.89
C GLU A 428 -19.52 4.82 23.41
N LYS A 429 -20.05 5.72 22.57
CA LYS A 429 -20.30 5.45 21.15
C LYS A 429 -19.10 5.84 20.31
N HIS A 430 -18.30 4.85 19.96
CA HIS A 430 -17.13 5.02 19.09
C HIS A 430 -17.50 4.80 17.63
N LEU A 431 -17.06 5.69 16.73
CA LEU A 431 -17.17 5.47 15.28
C LEU A 431 -16.12 4.45 14.82
N PHE A 432 -16.34 3.79 13.68
CA PHE A 432 -15.27 3.06 13.01
C PHE A 432 -14.10 4.00 12.75
N PHE A 433 -12.87 3.48 12.85
CA PHE A 433 -11.71 4.19 12.34
C PHE A 433 -11.81 4.33 10.81
N PRO A 434 -11.43 5.45 10.19
CA PRO A 434 -10.98 6.72 10.80
C PRO A 434 -12.12 7.67 11.21
N GLY A 435 -13.38 7.35 10.90
CA GLY A 435 -14.57 8.15 11.25
C GLY A 435 -14.95 9.23 10.22
N THR A 436 -14.18 9.32 9.15
CA THR A 436 -14.44 10.09 7.92
C THR A 436 -15.13 9.19 6.87
N GLY A 437 -15.35 9.68 5.63
CA GLY A 437 -16.03 8.89 4.58
C GLY A 437 -17.56 8.91 4.62
N ALA A 438 -18.17 9.89 5.30
CA ALA A 438 -19.63 10.03 5.33
C ALA A 438 -20.22 10.24 3.93
N LEU A 439 -21.49 9.87 3.71
CA LEU A 439 -22.16 9.90 2.40
C LEU A 439 -22.14 11.26 1.69
N ASN A 440 -22.08 12.36 2.45
CA ASN A 440 -22.02 13.73 1.92
C ASN A 440 -20.58 14.32 1.92
N SER A 441 -19.54 13.50 2.15
CA SER A 441 -18.12 13.88 2.10
C SER A 441 -17.64 13.76 0.66
N ASN A 442 -17.93 14.77 -0.15
CA ASN A 442 -17.75 14.69 -1.61
C ASN A 442 -16.59 15.58 -2.10
N GLY A 443 -15.52 15.66 -1.30
CA GLY A 443 -14.36 16.52 -1.54
C GLY A 443 -14.53 17.93 -0.99
N ASN A 444 -13.65 18.85 -1.38
CA ASN A 444 -13.65 20.22 -0.87
C ASN A 444 -14.65 21.09 -1.65
N GLU A 445 -15.82 21.34 -1.05
CA GLU A 445 -16.91 22.21 -1.55
C GLU A 445 -16.45 23.57 -2.11
N LYS A 446 -15.32 24.10 -1.63
CA LYS A 446 -14.78 25.43 -2.00
C LYS A 446 -13.80 25.38 -3.18
N SER A 447 -13.66 24.22 -3.83
CA SER A 447 -12.63 23.94 -4.83
C SER A 447 -13.20 23.32 -6.11
N ILE A 448 -12.34 23.05 -7.09
CA ILE A 448 -12.69 22.28 -8.28
C ILE A 448 -12.82 20.77 -8.03
N GLY A 449 -12.28 20.26 -6.91
CA GLY A 449 -12.38 18.86 -6.49
C GLY A 449 -13.70 18.49 -5.80
N ASN A 450 -14.64 19.43 -5.70
CA ASN A 450 -15.99 19.13 -5.24
C ASN A 450 -16.69 18.14 -6.21
N HIS A 451 -17.32 17.11 -5.66
CA HIS A 451 -17.85 15.91 -6.35
C HIS A 451 -16.79 14.97 -6.96
N PHE A 452 -15.50 15.14 -6.66
CA PHE A 452 -14.43 14.20 -7.08
C PHE A 452 -13.97 13.25 -5.97
N ALA A 453 -14.58 13.30 -4.79
CA ALA A 453 -14.56 12.18 -3.85
C ALA A 453 -15.96 11.54 -3.83
N LEU A 454 -16.01 10.20 -3.88
CA LEU A 454 -17.25 9.43 -3.89
C LEU A 454 -17.20 8.35 -2.83
N ASN A 455 -17.88 8.61 -1.71
CA ASN A 455 -17.88 7.75 -0.54
C ASN A 455 -19.08 6.82 -0.51
N VAL A 456 -18.82 5.54 -0.28
CA VAL A 456 -19.85 4.49 -0.12
C VAL A 456 -19.76 3.95 1.31
N PRO A 457 -20.42 4.61 2.29
CA PRO A 457 -20.44 4.19 3.69
C PRO A 457 -21.39 3.01 3.91
N ILE A 458 -20.83 1.83 4.20
CA ILE A 458 -21.57 0.57 4.32
C ILE A 458 -21.68 0.16 5.80
N PRO A 459 -22.83 -0.34 6.30
CA PRO A 459 -22.94 -0.90 7.65
C PRO A 459 -22.18 -2.24 7.80
N LYS A 460 -22.01 -2.70 9.05
CA LYS A 460 -21.38 -4.00 9.32
C LYS A 460 -22.17 -5.17 8.71
N GLY A 461 -21.44 -6.21 8.31
CA GLY A 461 -21.97 -7.52 7.95
C GLY A 461 -22.42 -7.70 6.50
N ILE A 462 -22.15 -6.76 5.58
CA ILE A 462 -22.45 -6.92 4.15
C ILE A 462 -21.86 -8.24 3.60
N ASP A 463 -22.61 -8.89 2.72
CA ASP A 463 -22.24 -10.15 2.05
C ASP A 463 -21.79 -9.92 0.60
N ASP A 464 -21.34 -11.02 -0.04
CA ASP A 464 -20.77 -11.02 -1.38
C ASP A 464 -21.69 -10.43 -2.45
N ASP A 465 -22.96 -10.86 -2.50
CA ASP A 465 -23.91 -10.42 -3.52
C ASP A 465 -24.26 -8.93 -3.35
N GLN A 466 -24.47 -8.49 -2.10
CA GLN A 466 -24.73 -7.09 -1.79
C GLN A 466 -23.54 -6.17 -2.11
N PHE A 467 -22.32 -6.58 -1.76
CA PHE A 467 -21.12 -5.79 -2.02
C PHE A 467 -20.81 -5.72 -3.52
N LEU A 468 -20.92 -6.84 -4.23
CA LEU A 468 -20.75 -6.87 -5.70
C LEU A 468 -21.82 -6.06 -6.43
N TYR A 469 -23.06 -6.03 -5.93
CA TYR A 469 -24.11 -5.16 -6.45
C TYR A 469 -23.72 -3.67 -6.32
N LEU A 470 -23.33 -3.21 -5.12
CA LEU A 470 -22.85 -1.84 -4.90
C LEU A 470 -21.65 -1.52 -5.81
N PHE A 471 -20.62 -2.37 -5.75
CA PHE A 471 -19.35 -2.14 -6.42
C PHE A 471 -19.54 -2.02 -7.94
N LYS A 472 -20.22 -2.98 -8.56
CA LYS A 472 -20.41 -2.98 -10.02
C LYS A 472 -21.30 -1.82 -10.48
N SER A 473 -22.35 -1.49 -9.70
CA SER A 473 -23.29 -0.41 -10.03
C SER A 473 -22.67 0.98 -9.90
N ILE A 474 -21.84 1.21 -8.88
CA ILE A 474 -21.21 2.51 -8.63
C ILE A 474 -19.93 2.63 -9.49
N THR A 475 -19.00 1.69 -9.41
CA THR A 475 -17.74 1.73 -10.16
C THR A 475 -17.98 1.76 -11.68
N GLY A 476 -18.96 1.01 -12.19
CA GLY A 476 -19.33 1.06 -13.61
C GLY A 476 -19.77 2.47 -14.04
N ARG A 477 -20.61 3.13 -13.24
CA ARG A 477 -21.08 4.49 -13.52
C ARG A 477 -19.95 5.52 -13.39
N THR A 478 -19.06 5.35 -12.42
CA THR A 478 -17.85 6.18 -12.23
C THR A 478 -16.94 6.12 -13.45
N LEU A 479 -16.67 4.91 -13.97
CA LEU A 479 -15.86 4.72 -15.19
C LEU A 479 -16.47 5.44 -16.41
N GLU A 480 -17.79 5.38 -16.60
CA GLU A 480 -18.50 6.08 -17.68
C GLU A 480 -18.37 7.62 -17.63
N HIS A 481 -18.42 8.20 -16.42
CA HIS A 481 -18.48 9.65 -16.19
C HIS A 481 -17.08 10.27 -16.11
N PHE A 482 -16.22 9.71 -15.26
CA PHE A 482 -14.88 10.22 -15.03
C PHE A 482 -13.90 9.81 -16.14
N ARG A 483 -14.10 8.65 -16.79
CA ARG A 483 -13.27 8.15 -17.90
C ARG A 483 -11.77 8.24 -17.60
N PRO A 484 -11.27 7.52 -16.57
CA PRO A 484 -9.87 7.58 -16.19
C PRO A 484 -8.93 7.16 -17.34
N GLN A 485 -7.68 7.62 -17.27
CA GLN A 485 -6.60 7.19 -18.16
C GLN A 485 -5.61 6.25 -17.47
N ALA A 486 -5.67 6.14 -16.14
CA ALA A 486 -5.04 5.12 -15.33
C ALA A 486 -5.91 4.90 -14.08
N ILE A 487 -5.82 3.70 -13.50
CA ILE A 487 -6.54 3.32 -12.28
C ILE A 487 -5.51 2.86 -11.24
N VAL A 488 -5.70 3.29 -9.99
CA VAL A 488 -5.04 2.72 -8.82
C VAL A 488 -6.11 2.01 -8.00
N LEU A 489 -5.96 0.70 -7.84
CA LEU A 489 -6.84 -0.15 -7.04
C LEU A 489 -6.08 -0.57 -5.77
N GLN A 490 -6.54 -0.11 -4.62
CA GLN A 490 -6.11 -0.58 -3.31
C GLN A 490 -6.97 -1.81 -2.97
N CYS A 491 -6.34 -2.94 -2.67
CA CYS A 491 -6.97 -4.24 -2.41
C CYS A 491 -6.78 -4.65 -0.94
N GLY A 492 -7.20 -3.77 -0.02
CA GLY A 492 -7.25 -4.04 1.41
C GLY A 492 -8.04 -5.31 1.70
N ALA A 493 -7.43 -6.23 2.46
CA ALA A 493 -7.93 -7.59 2.66
C ALA A 493 -8.57 -7.80 4.04
N ASP A 494 -8.85 -6.72 4.77
CA ASP A 494 -9.66 -6.70 6.00
C ASP A 494 -11.17 -6.51 5.73
N SER A 495 -11.56 -6.22 4.49
CA SER A 495 -12.95 -6.34 4.04
C SER A 495 -13.40 -7.81 3.91
N LEU A 496 -12.48 -8.77 4.04
CA LEU A 496 -12.78 -10.20 4.09
C LEU A 496 -13.45 -10.62 5.41
N GLY A 497 -14.34 -11.61 5.32
CA GLY A 497 -14.91 -12.26 6.49
C GLY A 497 -13.86 -12.98 7.35
N GLY A 498 -14.03 -12.90 8.67
CA GLY A 498 -13.09 -13.47 9.64
C GLY A 498 -11.75 -12.72 9.73
N ASP A 499 -11.68 -11.48 9.26
CA ASP A 499 -10.61 -10.57 9.64
C ASP A 499 -10.67 -10.20 11.14
N ARG A 500 -9.55 -9.74 11.71
CA ARG A 500 -9.44 -9.40 13.14
C ARG A 500 -10.00 -8.02 13.49
N LEU A 501 -9.98 -7.07 12.56
CA LEU A 501 -10.41 -5.68 12.77
C LEU A 501 -11.62 -5.32 11.91
N GLY A 502 -11.71 -5.87 10.70
CA GLY A 502 -12.82 -5.69 9.78
C GLY A 502 -14.15 -6.21 10.29
N GLN A 503 -15.25 -5.72 9.69
CA GLN A 503 -16.61 -6.08 10.07
C GLN A 503 -17.53 -6.42 8.89
N PHE A 504 -16.96 -6.88 7.77
CA PHE A 504 -17.67 -7.39 6.60
C PHE A 504 -17.62 -8.93 6.55
N ASN A 505 -18.33 -9.54 5.61
CA ASN A 505 -18.38 -11.00 5.43
C ASN A 505 -17.88 -11.45 4.04
N LEU A 506 -17.01 -10.69 3.38
CA LEU A 506 -16.64 -10.99 1.98
C LEU A 506 -15.79 -12.26 1.87
N ASN A 507 -16.11 -13.09 0.88
CA ASN A 507 -15.28 -14.20 0.44
C ASN A 507 -14.20 -13.72 -0.54
N ILE A 508 -13.08 -14.46 -0.57
CA ILE A 508 -11.93 -14.22 -1.45
C ILE A 508 -12.33 -14.09 -2.93
N ARG A 509 -13.31 -14.88 -3.39
CA ARG A 509 -13.80 -14.83 -4.78
C ARG A 509 -14.56 -13.53 -5.10
N ALA A 510 -15.33 -13.00 -4.15
CA ALA A 510 -16.09 -11.76 -4.34
C ALA A 510 -15.16 -10.54 -4.30
N HIS A 511 -14.21 -10.53 -3.36
CA HIS A 511 -13.14 -9.53 -3.29
C HIS A 511 -12.34 -9.48 -4.61
N GLY A 512 -11.89 -10.62 -5.12
CA GLY A 512 -11.20 -10.68 -6.42
C GLY A 512 -12.06 -10.29 -7.64
N GLU A 513 -13.37 -10.48 -7.61
CA GLU A 513 -14.27 -10.06 -8.70
C GLU A 513 -14.34 -8.52 -8.83
N CYS A 514 -14.00 -7.74 -7.78
CA CYS A 514 -13.80 -6.30 -7.89
C CYS A 514 -12.62 -5.96 -8.82
N LEU A 515 -11.47 -6.59 -8.64
CA LEU A 515 -10.32 -6.48 -9.55
C LEU A 515 -10.69 -6.95 -10.97
N ALA A 516 -11.35 -8.11 -11.09
CA ALA A 516 -11.78 -8.63 -12.39
C ALA A 516 -12.78 -7.72 -13.11
N PHE A 517 -13.58 -6.93 -12.38
CA PHE A 517 -14.44 -5.89 -12.94
C PHE A 517 -13.62 -4.67 -13.40
N VAL A 518 -12.75 -4.13 -12.54
CA VAL A 518 -11.91 -2.96 -12.84
C VAL A 518 -10.98 -3.20 -14.03
N LYS A 519 -10.36 -4.37 -14.11
CA LYS A 519 -9.47 -4.79 -15.21
C LYS A 519 -10.13 -4.70 -16.60
N LYS A 520 -11.46 -4.84 -16.70
CA LYS A 520 -12.21 -4.71 -17.96
C LYS A 520 -12.18 -3.29 -18.55
N ALA A 521 -11.77 -2.27 -17.77
CA ALA A 521 -11.60 -0.90 -18.26
C ALA A 521 -10.47 -0.75 -19.31
N GLY A 522 -9.49 -1.66 -19.35
CA GLY A 522 -8.44 -1.67 -20.38
C GLY A 522 -7.52 -0.45 -20.35
N VAL A 523 -7.31 0.15 -19.18
CA VAL A 523 -6.36 1.26 -18.93
C VAL A 523 -5.27 0.80 -17.96
N PRO A 524 -4.08 1.45 -17.94
CA PRO A 524 -3.01 1.17 -16.99
C PRO A 524 -3.54 1.04 -15.56
N LEU A 525 -3.24 -0.10 -14.92
CA LEU A 525 -3.79 -0.51 -13.63
C LEU A 525 -2.67 -0.78 -12.64
N LEU A 526 -2.57 0.05 -11.60
CA LEU A 526 -1.76 -0.24 -10.42
C LEU A 526 -2.62 -0.99 -9.40
N ILE A 527 -2.14 -2.14 -8.93
CA ILE A 527 -2.77 -2.94 -7.87
C ILE A 527 -1.87 -2.85 -6.64
N LEU A 528 -2.41 -2.39 -5.52
CA LEU A 528 -1.72 -2.26 -4.24
C LEU A 528 -2.34 -3.17 -3.18
N GLY A 529 -1.60 -3.42 -2.10
CA GLY A 529 -2.11 -4.07 -0.90
C GLY A 529 -3.05 -3.16 -0.11
N GLY A 530 -2.88 -3.13 1.21
CA GLY A 530 -3.75 -2.39 2.13
C GLY A 530 -3.82 -3.04 3.50
N GLY A 531 -4.94 -2.88 4.20
CA GLY A 531 -5.29 -3.57 5.43
C GLY A 531 -5.40 -5.10 5.27
N GLY A 532 -5.79 -5.78 6.35
CA GLY A 532 -5.88 -7.25 6.41
C GLY A 532 -4.96 -7.86 7.47
N TYR A 533 -5.58 -8.43 8.50
CA TYR A 533 -4.94 -8.81 9.77
C TYR A 533 -5.07 -10.30 10.10
N THR A 534 -5.98 -11.02 9.42
CA THR A 534 -5.92 -12.50 9.32
C THR A 534 -4.97 -12.92 8.19
N ALA A 535 -3.66 -12.88 8.47
CA ALA A 535 -2.56 -13.02 7.47
C ALA A 535 -2.69 -14.20 6.47
N ARG A 536 -3.26 -15.33 6.87
CA ARG A 536 -3.52 -16.48 5.98
C ARG A 536 -4.60 -16.21 4.92
N ASN A 537 -5.59 -15.39 5.24
CA ASN A 537 -6.67 -15.01 4.31
C ASN A 537 -6.19 -13.89 3.37
N VAL A 538 -5.40 -12.95 3.88
CA VAL A 538 -4.66 -11.96 3.05
C VAL A 538 -3.83 -12.65 1.98
N ALA A 539 -3.03 -13.66 2.37
CA ALA A 539 -2.22 -14.41 1.42
C ALA A 539 -3.04 -15.12 0.34
N ARG A 540 -4.21 -15.67 0.69
CA ARG A 540 -5.13 -16.28 -0.28
C ARG A 540 -5.73 -15.26 -1.24
N ALA A 541 -6.21 -14.12 -0.72
CA ALA A 541 -6.81 -13.06 -1.52
C ALA A 541 -5.82 -12.48 -2.52
N TRP A 542 -4.68 -11.99 -2.07
CA TRP A 542 -3.66 -11.42 -2.93
C TRP A 542 -3.06 -12.44 -3.92
N THR A 543 -3.03 -13.74 -3.59
CA THR A 543 -2.68 -14.80 -4.55
C THR A 543 -3.76 -14.98 -5.63
N HIS A 544 -5.03 -15.03 -5.23
CA HIS A 544 -6.15 -15.14 -6.17
C HIS A 544 -6.23 -13.92 -7.09
N GLU A 545 -6.05 -12.71 -6.54
CA GLU A 545 -5.99 -11.46 -7.29
C GLU A 545 -4.79 -11.38 -8.23
N THR A 546 -3.62 -11.90 -7.83
CA THR A 546 -2.46 -12.04 -8.74
C THR A 546 -2.81 -12.98 -9.90
N ALA A 547 -3.51 -14.09 -9.66
CA ALA A 547 -3.99 -14.99 -10.72
C ALA A 547 -4.98 -14.28 -11.65
N LEU A 548 -5.95 -13.53 -11.12
CA LEU A 548 -6.90 -12.73 -11.92
C LEU A 548 -6.18 -11.62 -12.73
N ALA A 549 -5.13 -11.02 -12.18
CA ALA A 549 -4.30 -10.03 -12.87
C ALA A 549 -3.58 -10.66 -14.07
N VAL A 550 -2.96 -11.85 -13.96
CA VAL A 550 -2.36 -12.55 -15.12
C VAL A 550 -3.36 -13.28 -16.01
N GLY A 551 -4.61 -13.48 -15.55
CA GLY A 551 -5.66 -14.19 -16.29
C GLY A 551 -5.67 -15.72 -16.10
N ALA A 552 -5.03 -16.22 -15.05
CA ALA A 552 -4.99 -17.64 -14.69
C ALA A 552 -6.17 -18.06 -13.81
N THR A 553 -6.51 -19.35 -13.85
CA THR A 553 -7.45 -20.00 -12.90
C THR A 553 -6.67 -20.96 -12.03
N LEU A 554 -6.79 -20.84 -10.70
CA LEU A 554 -6.07 -21.68 -9.75
C LEU A 554 -6.92 -22.85 -9.24
N ASN A 555 -6.27 -23.98 -9.02
CA ASN A 555 -6.80 -25.12 -8.27
C ASN A 555 -7.14 -24.71 -6.83
N GLU A 556 -8.25 -25.24 -6.30
CA GLU A 556 -8.74 -24.86 -4.96
C GLU A 556 -7.89 -25.42 -3.82
N GLU A 557 -7.09 -26.45 -4.08
CA GLU A 557 -6.11 -26.99 -3.13
C GLU A 557 -4.81 -26.18 -3.21
N LEU A 558 -4.28 -25.76 -2.07
CA LEU A 558 -2.99 -25.08 -1.97
C LEU A 558 -1.86 -26.09 -2.26
N PRO A 559 -0.74 -25.66 -2.88
CA PRO A 559 0.41 -26.53 -3.16
C PRO A 559 1.26 -26.78 -1.88
N MET A 560 0.66 -27.37 -0.84
CA MET A 560 1.20 -27.52 0.52
C MET A 560 2.57 -28.22 0.60
N HIS A 561 2.93 -28.99 -0.43
CA HIS A 561 4.20 -29.69 -0.57
C HIS A 561 5.34 -28.83 -1.18
N ILE A 562 5.03 -27.56 -1.50
CA ILE A 562 5.93 -26.54 -2.06
C ILE A 562 6.05 -25.33 -1.12
N VAL A 563 4.93 -24.86 -0.54
CA VAL A 563 4.91 -23.68 0.33
C VAL A 563 5.80 -23.91 1.57
N PRO A 564 6.78 -23.04 1.90
CA PRO A 564 7.71 -23.27 3.01
C PRO A 564 7.10 -23.32 4.43
N ARG A 565 5.88 -22.80 4.64
CA ARG A 565 5.20 -22.83 5.95
C ARG A 565 3.75 -23.32 5.82
N PRO A 566 3.53 -24.61 5.49
CA PRO A 566 2.19 -25.17 5.29
C PRO A 566 1.33 -25.12 6.55
N GLN A 567 1.93 -25.11 7.74
CA GLN A 567 1.24 -25.05 9.03
C GLN A 567 0.30 -23.82 9.16
N ALA A 568 0.55 -22.75 8.39
CA ALA A 568 -0.31 -21.56 8.38
C ALA A 568 -1.72 -21.80 7.77
N PHE A 569 -1.92 -22.92 7.05
CA PHE A 569 -3.16 -23.23 6.33
C PHE A 569 -3.77 -24.60 6.67
N ILE A 570 -3.10 -25.41 7.49
CA ILE A 570 -3.58 -26.74 7.94
C ILE A 570 -4.55 -26.57 9.11
N GLY A 571 -5.61 -27.38 9.16
CA GLY A 571 -6.63 -27.34 10.20
C GLY A 571 -7.90 -26.62 9.74
N LYS A 572 -9.05 -27.04 10.28
CA LYS A 572 -10.38 -26.58 9.84
C LYS A 572 -10.54 -25.06 10.03
N GLU A 573 -10.08 -24.57 11.17
CA GLU A 573 -9.99 -23.17 11.58
C GLU A 573 -8.96 -22.34 10.79
N HIS A 574 -8.18 -22.97 9.92
CA HIS A 574 -7.23 -22.33 9.01
C HIS A 574 -7.58 -22.53 7.54
N GLY A 575 -8.71 -23.19 7.23
CA GLY A 575 -9.20 -23.44 5.88
C GLY A 575 -8.73 -24.75 5.24
N ASP A 576 -8.14 -25.66 6.04
CA ASP A 576 -7.84 -27.05 5.69
C ASP A 576 -7.14 -27.25 4.34
N GLY A 577 -6.06 -26.50 4.11
CA GLY A 577 -5.27 -26.57 2.87
C GLY A 577 -5.94 -25.98 1.63
N ARG A 578 -7.11 -25.31 1.74
CA ARG A 578 -7.82 -24.72 0.59
C ARG A 578 -7.44 -23.27 0.34
N LEU A 579 -7.48 -22.85 -0.92
CA LEU A 579 -7.36 -21.46 -1.37
C LEU A 579 -8.63 -20.66 -1.04
N TYR A 580 -9.81 -21.28 -1.13
CA TYR A 580 -11.11 -20.66 -0.91
C TYR A 580 -11.85 -21.32 0.29
N PRO A 581 -11.46 -21.01 1.54
CA PRO A 581 -12.31 -21.30 2.70
C PRO A 581 -13.59 -20.44 2.66
N GLU A 582 -14.66 -20.92 3.29
CA GLU A 582 -15.88 -20.14 3.51
C GLU A 582 -15.64 -19.07 4.57
N LEU A 583 -15.89 -17.81 4.23
CA LEU A 583 -15.69 -16.64 5.08
C LEU A 583 -17.01 -15.91 5.44
N ALA A 584 -18.17 -16.41 5.01
CA ALA A 584 -19.46 -15.80 5.36
C ALA A 584 -19.83 -15.94 6.84
N GLY A 585 -20.65 -15.01 7.34
CA GLY A 585 -21.42 -15.16 8.59
C GLY A 585 -20.71 -14.83 9.90
N PHE A 586 -19.53 -14.22 9.88
CA PHE A 586 -18.84 -13.74 11.11
C PHE A 586 -19.56 -12.57 11.77
N HIS A 587 -20.19 -11.70 10.96
CA HIS A 587 -20.96 -10.55 11.43
C HIS A 587 -22.42 -10.69 10.99
N LYS A 588 -23.37 -10.33 11.87
CA LYS A 588 -24.79 -10.35 11.51
C LYS A 588 -25.07 -9.29 10.44
N ASN A 589 -25.47 -9.74 9.23
CA ASN A 589 -25.95 -8.83 8.20
C ASN A 589 -27.33 -8.28 8.59
N ASN A 590 -27.44 -6.96 8.75
CA ASN A 590 -28.71 -6.24 8.90
C ASN A 590 -28.97 -5.29 7.70
N VAL A 591 -28.09 -5.26 6.70
CA VAL A 591 -28.15 -4.33 5.56
C VAL A 591 -29.29 -4.72 4.63
N THR A 592 -30.23 -3.80 4.41
CA THR A 592 -31.38 -4.05 3.54
C THR A 592 -31.10 -3.59 2.11
N GLN A 593 -31.67 -4.29 1.12
CA GLN A 593 -31.54 -3.90 -0.30
C GLN A 593 -31.94 -2.44 -0.54
N LYS A 594 -32.97 -1.94 0.17
CA LYS A 594 -33.42 -0.56 0.07
C LYS A 594 -32.34 0.46 0.48
N GLU A 595 -31.52 0.15 1.48
CA GLU A 595 -30.41 1.01 1.89
C GLU A 595 -29.30 1.00 0.83
N LEU A 596 -29.02 -0.15 0.23
CA LEU A 596 -28.08 -0.28 -0.88
C LEU A 596 -28.54 0.51 -2.11
N ASP A 597 -29.82 0.40 -2.48
CA ASP A 597 -30.41 1.12 -3.62
C ASP A 597 -30.29 2.64 -3.43
N LEU A 598 -30.50 3.14 -2.20
CA LEU A 598 -30.35 4.56 -1.86
C LEU A 598 -28.88 5.04 -1.92
N LEU A 599 -27.91 4.20 -1.53
CA LEU A 599 -26.48 4.49 -1.72
C LEU A 599 -26.14 4.60 -3.22
N VAL A 600 -26.60 3.64 -4.03
CA VAL A 600 -26.39 3.66 -5.49
C VAL A 600 -27.04 4.90 -6.13
N GLU A 601 -28.28 5.23 -5.78
CA GLU A 601 -28.99 6.40 -6.28
C GLU A 601 -28.25 7.71 -5.92
N HIS A 602 -27.81 7.85 -4.66
CA HIS A 602 -27.04 9.01 -4.22
C HIS A 602 -25.73 9.15 -5.00
N CYS A 603 -24.92 8.08 -5.07
CA CYS A 603 -23.67 8.12 -5.82
C CYS A 603 -23.88 8.39 -7.31
N HIS A 604 -24.99 7.92 -7.91
CA HIS A 604 -25.35 8.21 -9.30
C HIS A 604 -25.81 9.65 -9.52
N GLU A 605 -26.33 10.35 -8.51
CA GLU A 605 -26.64 11.79 -8.58
C GLU A 605 -25.35 12.62 -8.50
N GLU A 606 -24.46 12.32 -7.55
CA GLU A 606 -23.16 13.01 -7.40
C GLU A 606 -22.33 12.94 -8.68
N LEU A 607 -22.30 11.78 -9.35
CA LEU A 607 -21.63 11.58 -10.64
C LEU A 607 -22.17 12.48 -11.78
N ARG A 608 -23.36 13.07 -11.67
CA ARG A 608 -23.90 14.00 -12.70
C ARG A 608 -23.22 15.36 -12.67
N TYR A 609 -22.60 15.74 -11.57
CA TYR A 609 -21.87 17.00 -11.45
C TYR A 609 -20.47 16.94 -12.10
N ILE A 610 -19.95 15.73 -12.34
CA ILE A 610 -18.64 15.50 -12.96
C ILE A 610 -18.69 15.81 -14.46
N LYS A 611 -17.81 16.70 -14.92
CA LYS A 611 -17.61 17.01 -16.34
C LYS A 611 -16.51 16.12 -16.93
N HIS A 612 -16.75 15.54 -18.09
CA HIS A 612 -15.78 14.67 -18.77
C HIS A 612 -14.45 15.36 -19.20
N ALA A 613 -14.42 16.69 -19.24
CA ALA A 613 -13.27 17.49 -19.64
C ALA A 613 -12.65 18.19 -18.41
N PRO A 614 -11.38 17.92 -18.09
CA PRO A 614 -10.70 18.53 -16.95
C PRO A 614 -10.33 19.98 -17.25
N SER A 615 -10.15 20.77 -16.19
CA SER A 615 -9.93 22.22 -16.27
C SER A 615 -8.55 22.66 -16.77
N VAL A 616 -7.57 21.76 -16.81
CA VAL A 616 -6.14 22.06 -17.08
C VAL A 616 -5.65 21.37 -18.34
N VAL A 617 -5.03 22.14 -19.24
CA VAL A 617 -4.26 21.63 -20.39
C VAL A 617 -2.92 21.08 -19.89
N MET A 618 -2.67 19.79 -20.08
CA MET A 618 -1.35 19.19 -19.82
C MET A 618 -0.32 19.65 -20.86
N GLU A 619 0.74 20.30 -20.41
CA GLU A 619 2.03 20.23 -21.10
C GLU A 619 2.59 18.83 -20.84
N SER A 620 2.49 17.94 -21.84
CA SER A 620 3.06 16.61 -21.75
C SER A 620 4.58 16.71 -21.55
N LEU A 621 5.11 16.16 -20.45
CA LEU A 621 6.55 16.01 -20.31
C LEU A 621 7.10 15.19 -21.49
N PRO A 622 8.27 15.55 -22.04
CA PRO A 622 8.86 14.79 -23.14
C PRO A 622 9.06 13.33 -22.72
N GLY A 623 8.70 12.38 -23.60
CA GLY A 623 8.90 10.96 -23.32
C GLY A 623 10.38 10.65 -23.10
N ARG A 624 10.72 9.52 -22.44
CA ARG A 624 12.11 9.19 -22.09
C ARG A 624 13.09 9.29 -23.26
N ALA A 625 12.70 8.89 -24.47
CA ALA A 625 13.50 9.05 -25.69
C ALA A 625 13.77 10.52 -26.06
N GLN A 626 12.81 11.42 -25.82
CA GLN A 626 12.95 12.87 -26.02
C GLN A 626 13.76 13.52 -24.89
N MET A 627 13.63 13.06 -23.64
CA MET A 627 14.52 13.50 -22.55
C MET A 627 15.96 13.03 -22.74
N ASP A 628 16.19 11.81 -23.22
CA ASP A 628 17.52 11.30 -23.53
C ASP A 628 18.10 12.01 -24.77
N ALA A 629 17.28 12.41 -25.74
CA ALA A 629 17.70 13.28 -26.84
C ALA A 629 18.07 14.69 -26.35
N ALA A 630 17.27 15.31 -25.48
CA ALA A 630 17.56 16.62 -24.88
C ALA A 630 18.81 16.59 -24.00
N ARG A 631 19.02 15.51 -23.22
CA ARG A 631 20.25 15.30 -22.45
C ARG A 631 21.48 15.20 -23.34
N ARG A 632 21.43 14.41 -24.42
CA ARG A 632 22.51 14.35 -25.42
C ARG A 632 22.78 15.71 -26.04
N GLN A 633 21.74 16.48 -26.36
CA GLN A 633 21.90 17.82 -26.91
C GLN A 633 22.58 18.79 -25.93
N VAL A 634 22.24 18.73 -24.63
CA VAL A 634 22.92 19.52 -23.59
C VAL A 634 24.36 19.05 -23.35
N ASP A 635 24.62 17.73 -23.39
CA ASP A 635 25.98 17.18 -23.31
C ASP A 635 26.85 17.62 -24.51
N ASP A 636 26.29 17.57 -25.73
CA ASP A 636 26.92 18.03 -26.98
C ASP A 636 27.20 19.56 -26.93
N GLU A 637 26.26 20.37 -26.42
CA GLU A 637 26.44 21.82 -26.23
C GLU A 637 27.54 22.12 -25.20
N MET A 638 27.53 21.43 -24.04
CA MET A 638 28.60 21.55 -23.04
C MET A 638 29.98 21.12 -23.58
N GLU A 639 30.04 20.09 -24.41
CA GLU A 639 31.29 19.64 -25.03
C GLU A 639 31.77 20.61 -26.13
N ALA A 640 30.85 21.22 -26.88
CA ALA A 640 31.14 22.29 -27.83
C ALA A 640 31.69 23.55 -27.16
N ASP A 641 31.10 23.99 -26.03
CA ASP A 641 31.59 25.13 -25.26
C ASP A 641 32.99 24.85 -24.68
N ARG A 642 33.22 23.67 -24.10
CA ARG A 642 34.56 23.23 -23.65
C ARG A 642 35.58 23.15 -24.82
N ALA A 643 35.14 22.81 -26.03
CA ALA A 643 35.99 22.80 -27.22
C ALA A 643 36.31 24.21 -27.75
N ALA A 644 35.41 25.17 -27.53
CA ALA A 644 35.61 26.59 -27.83
C ALA A 644 36.59 27.23 -26.83
N GLU A 645 36.37 27.06 -25.52
CA GLU A 645 37.25 27.59 -24.47
C GLU A 645 38.67 27.03 -24.53
N SER A 646 38.83 25.76 -24.92
CA SER A 646 40.15 25.11 -25.02
C SER A 646 40.95 25.45 -26.29
N GLY A 647 40.45 26.36 -27.15
CA GLY A 647 41.12 26.80 -28.38
C GLY A 647 41.26 25.73 -29.47
N ARG A 648 40.67 24.54 -29.27
CA ARG A 648 40.67 23.45 -30.26
C ARG A 648 39.71 23.72 -31.41
N GLY A 649 38.57 24.36 -31.13
CA GLY A 649 37.54 24.68 -32.12
C GLY A 649 38.04 25.44 -33.34
N GLU A 650 38.97 26.39 -33.18
CA GLU A 650 39.48 27.16 -34.33
C GLU A 650 40.38 26.33 -35.26
N ARG A 651 41.16 25.37 -34.73
CA ARG A 651 41.94 24.44 -35.56
C ARG A 651 41.03 23.54 -36.39
N GLU A 652 39.92 23.10 -35.83
CA GLU A 652 38.98 22.18 -36.48
C GLU A 652 38.09 22.89 -37.50
N ARG A 653 37.64 24.12 -37.19
CA ARG A 653 37.00 25.03 -38.14
C ARG A 653 37.90 25.31 -39.35
N ARG A 654 39.15 25.72 -39.13
CA ARG A 654 40.14 25.92 -40.21
C ARG A 654 40.47 24.64 -40.99
N ARG A 655 40.19 23.45 -40.45
CA ARG A 655 40.34 22.16 -41.14
C ARG A 655 39.13 21.86 -42.04
N ARG A 656 37.91 22.19 -41.61
CA ARG A 656 36.69 22.09 -42.43
C ARG A 656 36.67 23.12 -43.56
N GLU A 657 37.08 24.37 -43.29
CA GLU A 657 37.13 25.46 -44.29
C GLU A 657 38.20 25.27 -45.38
N ARG A 658 39.20 24.37 -45.17
CA ARG A 658 40.23 24.06 -46.18
C ARG A 658 39.77 23.08 -47.27
N GLY A 659 38.54 22.56 -47.21
CA GLY A 659 38.05 21.50 -48.11
C GLY A 659 37.13 21.93 -49.26
N THR A 660 36.69 23.19 -49.31
CA THR A 660 35.56 23.61 -50.18
C THR A 660 35.95 24.42 -51.43
N GLY A 661 37.25 24.64 -51.67
CA GLY A 661 37.75 25.34 -52.86
C GLY A 661 37.78 24.45 -54.12
N ILE A 662 36.65 24.32 -54.83
CA ILE A 662 36.65 23.70 -56.17
C ILE A 662 37.36 24.62 -57.18
N ARG A 663 38.14 24.00 -58.07
CA ARG A 663 39.07 24.66 -58.98
C ARG A 663 38.36 25.18 -60.24
N GLY A 664 38.08 26.48 -60.25
CA GLY A 664 37.91 27.25 -61.48
C GLY A 664 36.52 27.80 -61.71
N GLU A 665 36.38 29.11 -61.55
CA GLU A 665 35.67 29.95 -62.53
C GLU A 665 36.32 31.33 -62.56
N LEU A 666 36.93 31.66 -63.69
CA LEU A 666 37.50 32.95 -64.03
C LEU A 666 36.59 33.55 -65.11
N ARG A 667 35.85 34.61 -64.79
CA ARG A 667 35.55 35.73 -65.70
C ARG A 667 34.88 36.89 -64.99
#